data_AF-A0A1P8WDL0-F1
#
_entry.id   AF-A0A1P8WDL0-F1
#
_cell.length_a   1.000
_cell.length_b   1.000
_cell.length_c   1.000
_cell.angle_alpha   90.00
_cell.angle_beta   90.00
_cell.angle_gamma   90.00
#
_symmetry.space_group_name_H-M   'P 1'
#
loop_
_entity.id
_entity.type
_entity.pdbx_description
1 polymer ?
#
loop_
_entity_poly.entity_id
_entity_poly.type
_entity_poly.pdbx_seq_one_letter_code
_entity_poly.pdbx_strand_id
1 'polypeptide(L)'
;MAAKISMIEPRRPQKLAAKAWLPQSVADARPQTAVLLGLLLSLALPMGHSRTIAQPPDDVTPGSVLLDNGLILRGLCTSGATLSGDPRPVASLSLKKIDQSFRAYYVANRMSGPIVPDNAAIPAADFRIMQKFDGRKPLVYAIGLHEKNPFQPDGRSFVELTFAEGRTLKIDVGIVGLNSLSAQVRGLTHDWVYGVSLASIPDGTLYSGLGQPGVITHVKGFDDGETQLNLAQMLMQADKFDASRRLLDDIALQFPDLKKRCERSIEIWNDKAGDKIVAELQRMKTVGKDSTAERYAREWPDPKLDPVVRVRARQFIQQMDEENRRLQIVSMSLDKLLGDVDDKTLRRDATQMCTELKRELDANSLPRLAAYELVWQDEGLSAEAKIALAATGWLLGADNAIDEFADAFGLFQIRYLLADYMKTGDSESRARDDLREKMQQAEGYSVQRMAMLLRHLPSDGSIKPQAGAWDDARLFTTEGSDTETGCLGQIPSEYADTREYPLLIAIPYGSSGLKATLQLWKDYANRHGYVLAVPDLLPPTDPGYAATATQHAQMLGLIRRLKQGLSIDSDRVFIAGHGVGADAAMDIATAHPDLFAGVIPISGLGRKHLLWTIQNSSNLPWYVIVGTRQPHYPTRMIPLLNRMLSRIHARGRLEYCNAMVVSYPERGVESYAEEFPQLFEWMAVQKRSAPSDWIDATTVRSTDLSWGWIGMDSIEPRFTSLDEPLSPDDRPESEGHVQAEINQKANAIRIRSLPGNGFVRLSPDIPELDLAKTVVVIRSGNRPQQIDYQPSLLDLLEDFRERRDRSRFYFMKVAIGG
;
A
#
# COMPACT_ATOMS: atom_id res chain seq x y z
N MET A 1 -39.01 47.69 -29.95
CA MET A 1 -40.31 46.92 -30.14
C MET A 1 -40.27 45.59 -29.37
N ALA A 2 -40.31 45.67 -27.98
CA ALA A 2 -41.02 45.30 -26.74
C ALA A 2 -41.62 43.90 -26.85
N ALA A 3 -41.21 42.96 -25.88
CA ALA A 3 -41.82 42.54 -24.58
C ALA A 3 -41.54 41.06 -24.35
N LYS A 4 -40.91 40.64 -23.15
CA LYS A 4 -40.92 40.19 -21.74
C LYS A 4 -41.84 38.99 -21.54
N ILE A 5 -41.35 37.89 -20.74
CA ILE A 5 -41.59 37.52 -19.32
C ILE A 5 -41.63 35.99 -19.21
N SER A 6 -40.81 35.34 -18.17
CA SER A 6 -40.85 34.96 -16.74
C SER A 6 -40.80 33.44 -16.58
N MET A 7 -39.85 32.83 -15.73
CA MET A 7 -39.39 32.21 -14.46
C MET A 7 -40.51 31.38 -13.82
N ILE A 8 -40.11 30.09 -13.33
CA ILE A 8 -40.12 29.61 -11.92
C ILE A 8 -40.29 28.08 -11.94
N GLU A 9 -39.34 27.25 -11.30
CA GLU A 9 -39.37 26.06 -10.43
C GLU A 9 -40.17 26.32 -9.15
N PRO A 10 -40.44 25.17 -8.28
CA PRO A 10 -39.71 24.38 -7.27
C PRO A 10 -40.54 23.21 -6.75
N ARG A 11 -39.83 22.06 -6.09
CA ARG A 11 -39.49 21.56 -4.74
C ARG A 11 -40.45 20.44 -4.34
N ARG A 12 -39.91 19.25 -3.76
CA ARG A 12 -39.84 18.24 -2.68
C ARG A 12 -41.16 18.13 -1.93
N PRO A 13 -41.38 17.00 -1.14
CA PRO A 13 -41.55 17.15 0.32
C PRO A 13 -41.02 15.92 1.08
N GLN A 14 -40.32 16.15 2.35
CA GLN A 14 -40.15 16.01 3.80
C GLN A 14 -41.27 15.20 4.45
N LYS A 15 -41.00 14.15 5.34
CA LYS A 15 -40.98 13.48 6.65
C LYS A 15 -42.21 13.86 7.48
N LEU A 16 -42.90 12.82 8.19
CA LEU A 16 -43.30 12.92 9.61
C LEU A 16 -43.71 11.53 10.10
N ALA A 17 -43.08 10.89 11.18
CA ALA A 17 -43.09 10.28 12.53
C ALA A 17 -44.49 10.27 13.13
N ALA A 18 -44.91 9.10 13.81
CA ALA A 18 -45.08 8.74 15.23
C ALA A 18 -46.38 7.93 15.40
N LYS A 19 -46.29 6.70 16.10
CA LYS A 19 -46.67 6.30 17.47
C LYS A 19 -47.75 5.22 17.42
N ALA A 20 -47.48 3.95 17.97
CA ALA A 20 -47.68 3.00 19.09
C ALA A 20 -49.17 2.72 19.31
N TRP A 21 -49.53 1.38 19.42
CA TRP A 21 -50.14 0.65 20.54
C TRP A 21 -50.98 -0.51 19.98
N LEU A 22 -50.56 -1.77 20.26
CA LEU A 22 -51.11 -3.10 20.56
C LEU A 22 -52.55 -3.01 21.07
N PRO A 23 -53.27 -4.18 20.99
CA PRO A 23 -53.55 -5.08 22.12
C PRO A 23 -53.74 -6.54 21.66
N GLN A 24 -53.16 -7.54 22.50
CA GLN A 24 -53.33 -8.74 23.34
C GLN A 24 -54.80 -9.19 23.38
N SER A 25 -55.13 -10.52 23.07
CA SER A 25 -55.37 -11.81 23.77
C SER A 25 -56.80 -12.29 23.52
N VAL A 26 -56.95 -13.63 23.14
CA VAL A 26 -57.40 -14.83 23.88
C VAL A 26 -58.38 -15.61 22.97
N ALA A 27 -58.03 -16.95 22.65
CA ALA A 27 -58.44 -18.28 23.17
C ALA A 27 -59.60 -18.84 22.33
N ASP A 28 -59.36 -20.02 21.64
CA ASP A 28 -59.83 -21.40 21.90
C ASP A 28 -60.89 -21.81 20.86
N ALA A 29 -60.60 -22.83 20.04
CA ALA A 29 -61.39 -24.09 20.09
C ALA A 29 -61.54 -24.64 18.66
N ARG A 30 -60.66 -25.61 18.32
CA ARG A 30 -60.94 -26.73 17.39
C ARG A 30 -62.24 -27.45 17.77
N PRO A 31 -62.78 -28.37 16.75
CA PRO A 31 -62.36 -29.71 16.30
C PRO A 31 -63.17 -30.19 15.09
N GLN A 32 -62.49 -30.94 14.19
CA GLN A 32 -62.62 -32.40 13.94
C GLN A 32 -63.11 -32.64 12.51
N THR A 33 -62.31 -33.45 11.76
CA THR A 33 -62.61 -34.82 11.29
C THR A 33 -61.69 -35.16 10.11
N ALA A 34 -60.77 -36.17 10.39
CA ALA A 34 -60.66 -37.65 10.37
C ALA A 34 -60.47 -38.16 8.94
N VAL A 35 -59.33 -38.82 8.75
CA VAL A 35 -59.23 -40.30 8.73
C VAL A 35 -58.31 -40.70 7.58
N LEU A 36 -57.14 -41.32 7.99
CA LEU A 36 -56.68 -42.70 8.29
C LEU A 36 -56.18 -43.37 7.01
N LEU A 37 -54.82 -43.69 7.03
CA LEU A 37 -54.41 -45.11 7.11
C LEU A 37 -52.92 -45.22 6.80
N GLY A 38 -52.07 -45.43 7.93
CA GLY A 38 -51.52 -46.43 8.88
C GLY A 38 -50.72 -47.52 8.15
N LEU A 39 -49.40 -47.60 8.47
CA LEU A 39 -48.83 -48.39 9.59
C LEU A 39 -47.79 -49.37 9.06
N LEU A 40 -46.53 -49.16 9.62
CA LEU A 40 -45.94 -50.05 10.64
C LEU A 40 -44.55 -49.53 11.03
N LEU A 41 -44.32 -48.96 12.33
CA LEU A 41 -43.94 -48.99 13.76
C LEU A 41 -42.70 -49.85 13.97
N SER A 42 -41.62 -49.33 14.67
CA SER A 42 -41.20 -48.95 16.04
C SER A 42 -40.15 -49.94 16.56
N LEU A 43 -38.97 -49.35 16.99
CA LEU A 43 -38.66 -49.52 18.43
C LEU A 43 -37.50 -48.60 18.80
N ALA A 44 -37.73 -47.50 19.65
CA ALA A 44 -37.46 -47.28 21.09
C ALA A 44 -36.45 -46.13 21.26
N LEU A 45 -36.97 -44.93 21.65
CA LEU A 45 -36.21 -43.88 22.37
C LEU A 45 -35.85 -44.36 23.78
N PRO A 46 -34.74 -43.62 24.47
CA PRO A 46 -35.06 -42.51 25.39
C PRO A 46 -33.98 -41.42 25.34
N MET A 47 -34.37 -40.09 25.10
CA MET A 47 -34.34 -38.77 25.75
C MET A 47 -32.94 -38.47 26.28
N GLY A 48 -32.25 -37.45 25.61
CA GLY A 48 -31.59 -36.32 26.33
C GLY A 48 -30.43 -35.76 25.51
N HIS A 49 -30.66 -34.68 24.71
CA HIS A 49 -29.64 -33.62 24.58
C HIS A 49 -30.00 -32.72 23.40
N SER A 50 -30.76 -31.57 23.58
CA SER A 50 -30.59 -30.27 22.90
C SER A 50 -29.41 -30.30 21.92
N ARG A 51 -29.54 -30.95 20.80
CA ARG A 51 -28.76 -30.84 19.55
C ARG A 51 -28.64 -29.38 19.11
N THR A 52 -27.83 -28.52 19.81
CA THR A 52 -27.01 -27.51 19.14
C THR A 52 -26.71 -27.91 17.69
N ILE A 53 -27.63 -27.69 16.78
CA ILE A 53 -27.39 -27.57 15.33
C ILE A 53 -25.92 -27.19 15.07
N ALA A 54 -24.91 -28.04 15.19
CA ALA A 54 -23.67 -28.13 14.41
C ALA A 54 -23.81 -27.43 13.05
N GLN A 55 -23.60 -26.02 12.96
CA GLN A 55 -23.27 -25.20 11.77
C GLN A 55 -22.60 -26.05 10.67
N PRO A 56 -23.30 -26.31 9.45
CA PRO A 56 -22.76 -27.10 8.33
C PRO A 56 -21.36 -26.61 7.90
N PRO A 57 -20.33 -27.53 7.49
CA PRO A 57 -19.01 -27.21 6.92
C PRO A 57 -19.09 -26.10 5.87
N ASP A 58 -18.67 -24.85 6.18
CA ASP A 58 -18.47 -23.66 5.31
C ASP A 58 -18.51 -24.04 3.83
N ASP A 59 -19.64 -24.09 3.02
CA ASP A 59 -19.75 -24.29 1.56
C ASP A 59 -18.56 -23.68 0.81
N VAL A 60 -17.59 -24.54 0.43
CA VAL A 60 -16.47 -24.10 -0.42
C VAL A 60 -16.99 -23.82 -1.83
N THR A 61 -16.73 -22.58 -2.32
CA THR A 61 -17.22 -22.16 -3.65
C THR A 61 -16.06 -21.59 -4.48
N PRO A 62 -15.82 -22.25 -5.66
CA PRO A 62 -14.88 -21.56 -6.57
C PRO A 62 -15.40 -20.20 -7.00
N GLY A 63 -14.55 -19.23 -6.77
CA GLY A 63 -15.07 -17.89 -7.17
C GLY A 63 -14.07 -16.80 -6.84
N SER A 64 -14.57 -15.58 -6.77
CA SER A 64 -13.72 -14.40 -6.50
C SER A 64 -14.37 -13.54 -5.41
N VAL A 65 -13.45 -12.89 -4.77
CA VAL A 65 -13.94 -11.97 -3.73
C VAL A 65 -13.37 -10.58 -4.00
N LEU A 66 -14.33 -9.55 -4.08
CA LEU A 66 -13.91 -8.15 -4.25
C LEU A 66 -13.67 -7.49 -2.88
N LEU A 67 -12.45 -6.96 -2.77
CA LEU A 67 -12.15 -6.29 -1.49
C LEU A 67 -12.59 -4.83 -1.55
N ASP A 68 -12.72 -4.15 -0.42
CA ASP A 68 -13.17 -2.74 -0.35
C ASP A 68 -12.20 -1.83 -1.09
N ASN A 69 -11.03 -2.30 -1.13
CA ASN A 69 -10.04 -1.42 -1.80
C ASN A 69 -10.00 -1.66 -3.31
N GLY A 70 -10.91 -2.62 -3.80
CA GLY A 70 -11.05 -2.75 -5.28
C GLY A 70 -10.30 -3.99 -5.78
N LEU A 71 -9.49 -4.64 -4.94
CA LEU A 71 -8.75 -5.84 -5.40
C LEU A 71 -9.69 -7.06 -5.48
N ILE A 72 -9.35 -7.85 -6.49
CA ILE A 72 -10.15 -9.08 -6.62
C ILE A 72 -9.23 -10.28 -6.40
N LEU A 73 -9.70 -11.07 -5.40
CA LEU A 73 -8.95 -12.32 -5.16
C LEU A 73 -9.75 -13.53 -5.67
N ARG A 74 -8.91 -14.44 -6.27
CA ARG A 74 -9.62 -15.59 -6.89
C ARG A 74 -9.06 -16.90 -6.33
N GLY A 75 -10.00 -17.79 -6.06
CA GLY A 75 -9.61 -19.14 -5.58
C GLY A 75 -10.84 -19.88 -5.02
N LEU A 76 -10.49 -20.90 -4.26
CA LEU A 76 -11.57 -21.57 -3.51
C LEU A 76 -11.94 -20.80 -2.24
N CYS A 77 -13.27 -20.43 -2.23
CA CYS A 77 -13.64 -19.45 -1.19
C CYS A 77 -14.54 -20.15 -0.15
N THR A 78 -14.20 -19.76 1.14
CA THR A 78 -15.04 -20.25 2.24
C THR A 78 -15.34 -19.11 3.21
N SER A 79 -16.72 -19.13 3.76
CA SER A 79 -17.07 -18.14 4.79
C SER A 79 -16.99 -18.76 6.19
N GLY A 80 -16.61 -17.90 7.25
CA GLY A 80 -16.57 -18.39 8.64
C GLY A 80 -15.31 -19.20 8.94
N ALA A 81 -14.26 -18.95 8.21
CA ALA A 81 -13.01 -19.73 8.35
C ALA A 81 -12.21 -19.20 9.55
N THR A 82 -11.42 -20.21 10.21
CA THR A 82 -10.48 -19.84 11.31
C THR A 82 -9.04 -19.81 10.79
N LEU A 83 -8.25 -19.10 11.56
CA LEU A 83 -6.83 -18.95 11.15
C LEU A 83 -6.05 -20.23 11.49
N SER A 84 -6.53 -21.12 12.52
CA SER A 84 -5.77 -22.28 13.03
C SER A 84 -6.25 -23.59 12.40
N GLY A 85 -6.96 -23.44 11.20
CA GLY A 85 -7.34 -24.71 10.55
C GLY A 85 -8.03 -25.67 11.52
N ASP A 86 -8.11 -25.38 12.99
CA ASP A 86 -8.76 -26.23 14.00
C ASP A 86 -10.26 -25.89 14.08
N PRO A 87 -11.12 -26.87 13.79
CA PRO A 87 -12.58 -26.70 13.78
C PRO A 87 -13.13 -26.40 15.18
N ARG A 88 -12.22 -26.32 16.32
CA ARG A 88 -12.82 -26.07 17.65
C ARG A 88 -13.11 -24.57 17.81
N PRO A 89 -14.35 -24.09 18.22
CA PRO A 89 -14.83 -22.70 18.21
C PRO A 89 -13.94 -21.78 19.07
N VAL A 90 -12.76 -21.40 18.66
CA VAL A 90 -12.12 -20.18 19.21
C VAL A 90 -12.87 -18.94 18.71
N ALA A 91 -13.66 -18.22 19.56
CA ALA A 91 -14.35 -16.95 19.21
C ALA A 91 -14.46 -16.79 17.68
N SER A 92 -15.54 -17.29 17.02
CA SER A 92 -15.86 -17.30 15.57
C SER A 92 -15.45 -15.99 14.90
N LEU A 93 -14.10 -15.86 14.49
CA LEU A 93 -13.75 -14.70 13.64
C LEU A 93 -14.51 -14.77 12.31
N SER A 94 -15.33 -13.79 12.02
CA SER A 94 -16.02 -13.74 10.72
C SER A 94 -15.03 -13.41 9.59
N LEU A 95 -14.43 -14.55 8.98
CA LEU A 95 -13.43 -14.33 7.92
C LEU A 95 -13.88 -15.06 6.64
N LYS A 96 -13.26 -14.54 5.55
CA LYS A 96 -13.33 -15.28 4.27
C LYS A 96 -11.93 -15.81 3.92
N LYS A 97 -12.00 -17.13 3.60
CA LYS A 97 -10.74 -17.74 3.13
C LYS A 97 -10.79 -17.95 1.61
N ILE A 98 -9.70 -17.43 1.00
CA ILE A 98 -9.54 -17.65 -0.46
C ILE A 98 -8.29 -18.52 -0.66
N ASP A 99 -8.52 -19.80 -1.06
CA ASP A 99 -7.42 -20.78 -1.19
C ASP A 99 -6.97 -20.91 -2.65
N GLN A 100 -5.63 -20.72 -2.84
CA GLN A 100 -5.08 -20.86 -4.22
C GLN A 100 -4.12 -22.05 -4.30
N SER A 101 -4.28 -22.96 -3.36
CA SER A 101 -3.57 -24.26 -3.34
C SER A 101 -2.18 -24.07 -2.73
N PHE A 102 -1.42 -23.06 -3.06
CA PHE A 102 -0.06 -22.95 -2.49
C PHE A 102 -0.03 -21.88 -1.40
N ARG A 103 -1.15 -21.07 -1.37
CA ARG A 103 -1.32 -20.08 -0.29
C ARG A 103 -2.82 -19.84 -0.07
N ALA A 104 -3.08 -19.23 1.10
CA ALA A 104 -4.47 -18.84 1.39
C ALA A 104 -4.52 -17.41 1.94
N TYR A 105 -5.60 -16.72 1.39
CA TYR A 105 -5.84 -15.37 1.94
C TYR A 105 -6.96 -15.44 2.99
N TYR A 106 -6.67 -14.71 4.07
CA TYR A 106 -7.74 -14.53 5.07
C TYR A 106 -8.08 -13.04 5.19
N VAL A 107 -9.37 -12.83 4.90
CA VAL A 107 -9.79 -11.42 4.97
C VAL A 107 -11.09 -11.36 5.78
N ALA A 108 -11.18 -10.30 6.51
CA ALA A 108 -12.42 -10.13 7.30
C ALA A 108 -13.62 -9.90 6.39
N ASN A 109 -14.83 -10.48 6.72
CA ASN A 109 -16.05 -10.39 5.87
C ASN A 109 -16.43 -8.93 5.62
N ARG A 110 -16.20 -8.07 6.39
CA ARG A 110 -16.61 -6.66 6.20
C ARG A 110 -15.71 -5.95 5.19
N MET A 111 -14.48 -6.44 5.09
CA MET A 111 -13.57 -5.79 4.11
C MET A 111 -13.73 -6.43 2.73
N SER A 112 -14.68 -7.33 2.70
CA SER A 112 -14.83 -8.01 1.40
C SER A 112 -16.30 -8.15 1.04
N GLY A 113 -16.55 -8.12 -0.29
CA GLY A 113 -17.92 -8.34 -0.79
C GLY A 113 -18.27 -9.84 -0.75
N PRO A 114 -19.44 -10.17 -1.16
CA PRO A 114 -19.87 -11.58 -1.20
C PRO A 114 -19.02 -12.41 -2.18
N ILE A 115 -19.06 -13.70 -1.90
CA ILE A 115 -18.37 -14.60 -2.85
C ILE A 115 -19.18 -14.68 -4.16
N VAL A 116 -18.38 -14.33 -5.27
CA VAL A 116 -19.00 -14.47 -6.62
C VAL A 116 -18.47 -15.75 -7.29
N PRO A 117 -19.41 -16.71 -7.47
CA PRO A 117 -18.99 -17.98 -8.06
C PRO A 117 -18.38 -17.79 -9.46
N ASP A 118 -17.29 -18.41 -9.64
CA ASP A 118 -16.54 -18.35 -10.91
C ASP A 118 -15.66 -19.60 -11.02
N ASN A 119 -16.09 -20.45 -11.96
CA ASN A 119 -15.34 -21.73 -12.05
C ASN A 119 -13.98 -21.52 -12.70
N ALA A 120 -13.80 -20.40 -13.41
CA ALA A 120 -12.49 -20.14 -14.05
C ALA A 120 -11.45 -19.76 -12.99
N ALA A 121 -11.91 -19.60 -11.74
CA ALA A 121 -11.00 -19.18 -10.65
C ALA A 121 -10.16 -20.37 -10.17
N ILE A 122 -10.50 -21.53 -10.59
CA ILE A 122 -9.69 -22.70 -10.20
C ILE A 122 -9.12 -23.35 -11.46
N PRO A 123 -7.98 -23.91 -11.21
CA PRO A 123 -7.34 -24.51 -12.39
C PRO A 123 -8.20 -25.61 -13.01
N ALA A 124 -8.17 -25.63 -14.39
CA ALA A 124 -9.04 -26.58 -15.15
C ALA A 124 -8.46 -28.00 -15.09
N ALA A 125 -7.11 -28.02 -14.89
CA ALA A 125 -6.52 -29.38 -14.90
C ALA A 125 -5.30 -29.41 -13.97
N ASP A 126 -5.14 -30.67 -13.38
CA ASP A 126 -3.92 -30.95 -12.59
C ASP A 126 -3.07 -32.01 -13.30
N PHE A 127 -1.80 -31.64 -13.45
CA PHE A 127 -0.90 -32.56 -14.18
C PHE A 127 0.07 -33.19 -13.18
N ARG A 128 0.10 -34.57 -13.30
CA ARG A 128 0.96 -35.28 -12.33
C ARG A 128 2.36 -35.53 -12.94
N ILE A 129 3.36 -35.35 -12.06
CA ILE A 129 4.75 -35.55 -12.50
C ILE A 129 5.34 -36.70 -11.68
N MET A 130 6.05 -37.53 -12.47
CA MET A 130 6.59 -38.72 -11.77
C MET A 130 7.98 -38.40 -11.22
N GLN A 131 8.02 -38.61 -9.80
CA GLN A 131 9.36 -38.44 -9.18
C GLN A 131 9.70 -39.68 -8.35
N LYS A 132 11.05 -40.06 -8.39
CA LYS A 132 11.47 -41.19 -7.55
C LYS A 132 11.71 -40.71 -6.11
N PHE A 133 11.03 -41.58 -5.17
CA PHE A 133 11.20 -41.12 -3.77
C PHE A 133 11.92 -42.20 -2.97
N ASP A 134 13.03 -41.80 -2.15
CA ASP A 134 13.92 -42.75 -1.45
C ASP A 134 13.70 -42.67 0.06
N GLY A 135 12.79 -41.90 0.69
CA GLY A 135 12.81 -41.86 2.19
C GLY A 135 11.48 -41.32 2.71
N ARG A 136 10.84 -41.87 4.03
CA ARG A 136 9.59 -41.50 4.74
C ARG A 136 9.92 -40.88 6.10
N LYS A 137 11.12 -40.14 6.14
CA LYS A 137 11.39 -39.58 7.50
C LYS A 137 10.41 -38.44 7.81
N PRO A 138 9.74 -38.47 9.01
CA PRO A 138 8.85 -37.37 9.39
C PRO A 138 9.61 -36.04 9.50
N LEU A 139 8.82 -34.99 9.05
CA LEU A 139 9.42 -33.65 9.22
C LEU A 139 9.00 -33.07 10.58
N VAL A 140 9.79 -33.17 11.65
CA VAL A 140 9.37 -32.84 13.03
C VAL A 140 9.94 -31.46 13.40
N TYR A 141 10.48 -30.68 12.33
CA TYR A 141 11.12 -29.41 12.76
C TYR A 141 10.36 -28.22 12.17
N ALA A 142 10.29 -27.17 13.05
CA ALA A 142 9.92 -25.87 12.44
C ALA A 142 10.92 -25.49 11.33
N ILE A 143 10.26 -25.17 10.17
CA ILE A 143 11.14 -24.92 9.00
C ILE A 143 11.61 -23.46 9.06
N GLY A 144 13.02 -23.25 9.47
CA GLY A 144 13.75 -21.96 9.42
C GLY A 144 14.10 -21.57 7.97
N LEU A 145 14.60 -20.27 7.82
CA LEU A 145 14.84 -19.50 6.57
C LEU A 145 15.24 -20.44 5.42
N HIS A 146 14.28 -20.61 4.42
CA HIS A 146 14.36 -21.20 3.07
C HIS A 146 15.03 -20.23 2.09
N GLU A 147 16.37 -20.41 1.82
CA GLU A 147 16.79 -19.57 0.67
C GLU A 147 17.74 -20.37 -0.23
N LYS A 148 17.46 -20.61 -1.66
CA LYS A 148 17.67 -20.22 -3.08
C LYS A 148 18.21 -21.42 -3.86
N ASN A 149 17.32 -22.54 -3.83
CA ASN A 149 17.81 -23.38 -4.95
C ASN A 149 16.70 -23.56 -6.00
N PRO A 150 16.94 -22.89 -7.17
CA PRO A 150 15.92 -23.00 -8.22
C PRO A 150 15.71 -24.45 -8.68
N PHE A 151 14.50 -24.68 -9.15
CA PHE A 151 14.22 -26.03 -9.70
C PHE A 151 14.97 -26.24 -11.02
N GLN A 152 15.42 -27.44 -11.14
CA GLN A 152 16.07 -27.82 -12.42
C GLN A 152 15.03 -28.38 -13.41
N PRO A 153 15.45 -28.46 -14.70
CA PRO A 153 14.48 -28.89 -15.73
C PRO A 153 13.88 -30.26 -15.41
N ASP A 154 14.53 -31.04 -14.53
CA ASP A 154 13.90 -32.33 -14.15
C ASP A 154 12.94 -32.15 -12.97
N GLY A 155 12.79 -30.93 -12.54
CA GLY A 155 11.76 -30.63 -11.52
C GLY A 155 12.29 -30.90 -10.11
N ARG A 156 13.60 -31.12 -9.94
CA ARG A 156 14.16 -31.42 -8.61
C ARG A 156 14.92 -30.20 -8.09
N SER A 157 14.92 -30.15 -6.82
CA SER A 157 15.66 -29.10 -6.08
C SER A 157 15.96 -29.59 -4.66
N PHE A 158 16.57 -28.72 -3.94
CA PHE A 158 16.74 -29.11 -2.52
C PHE A 158 16.61 -27.89 -1.63
N VAL A 159 16.23 -28.29 -0.38
CA VAL A 159 16.05 -27.22 0.63
C VAL A 159 17.07 -27.48 1.76
N GLU A 160 17.69 -26.28 2.12
CA GLU A 160 18.64 -26.41 3.25
C GLU A 160 18.09 -25.70 4.49
N LEU A 161 17.99 -26.56 5.55
CA LEU A 161 17.51 -25.95 6.81
C LEU A 161 18.70 -25.73 7.75
N THR A 162 18.74 -24.50 8.19
CA THR A 162 19.85 -24.20 9.13
C THR A 162 19.29 -24.08 10.55
N PHE A 163 19.94 -24.88 11.55
CA PHE A 163 19.45 -24.89 12.94
C PHE A 163 20.42 -24.08 13.81
N ALA A 164 19.91 -23.88 15.22
CA ALA A 164 20.65 -23.10 16.24
C ALA A 164 21.91 -23.85 16.70
N GLU A 165 23.15 -23.56 15.99
CA GLU A 165 24.49 -24.13 16.26
C GLU A 165 25.25 -24.38 14.96
N GLY A 166 24.57 -23.89 13.85
CA GLY A 166 25.29 -23.96 12.55
C GLY A 166 25.06 -25.30 11.85
N ARG A 167 24.27 -26.28 12.43
CA ARG A 167 23.97 -27.55 11.75
C ARG A 167 22.97 -27.32 10.59
N THR A 168 23.31 -27.98 9.40
CA THR A 168 22.43 -27.79 8.23
C THR A 168 21.87 -29.16 7.80
N LEU A 169 20.56 -29.15 7.57
CA LEU A 169 19.90 -30.34 7.00
C LEU A 169 19.45 -30.07 5.55
N LYS A 170 19.95 -31.00 4.75
CA LYS A 170 19.55 -30.87 3.34
C LYS A 170 18.38 -31.82 3.02
N ILE A 171 17.30 -31.19 2.46
CA ILE A 171 16.15 -32.01 2.05
C ILE A 171 15.94 -31.88 0.54
N ASP A 172 15.97 -33.09 -0.13
CA ASP A 172 15.68 -33.07 -1.57
C ASP A 172 14.17 -33.00 -1.83
N VAL A 173 13.94 -32.07 -2.79
CA VAL A 173 12.49 -31.92 -3.09
C VAL A 173 12.30 -32.01 -4.61
N GLY A 174 11.01 -32.36 -4.96
CA GLY A 174 10.68 -32.46 -6.39
C GLY A 174 9.23 -32.02 -6.66
N ILE A 175 9.10 -31.53 -7.94
CA ILE A 175 7.72 -31.14 -8.35
C ILE A 175 6.94 -32.40 -8.72
N VAL A 176 5.77 -32.56 -8.07
CA VAL A 176 5.03 -33.81 -8.33
C VAL A 176 3.69 -33.49 -9.00
N GLY A 177 3.40 -32.17 -9.10
CA GLY A 177 2.14 -31.78 -9.78
C GLY A 177 2.22 -30.32 -10.25
N LEU A 178 1.38 -30.10 -11.39
CA LEU A 178 1.34 -28.72 -11.93
C LEU A 178 -0.10 -28.38 -12.30
N ASN A 179 -0.39 -27.15 -11.97
CA ASN A 179 -1.58 -26.55 -12.60
C ASN A 179 -1.33 -25.07 -12.93
N SER A 180 -2.47 -24.39 -13.45
CA SER A 180 -2.22 -23.02 -13.98
C SER A 180 -1.89 -22.04 -12.86
N LEU A 181 -2.05 -22.45 -11.53
CA LEU A 181 -1.80 -21.49 -10.43
C LEU A 181 -0.53 -21.87 -9.66
N SER A 182 -0.34 -23.22 -9.46
CA SER A 182 0.73 -23.58 -8.52
C SER A 182 1.40 -24.89 -8.96
N ALA A 183 2.65 -25.05 -8.43
CA ALA A 183 3.33 -26.35 -8.51
C ALA A 183 3.37 -27.01 -7.13
N GLN A 184 2.91 -28.31 -7.11
CA GLN A 184 2.98 -29.05 -5.84
C GLN A 184 4.37 -29.69 -5.68
N VAL A 185 4.91 -29.43 -4.53
CA VAL A 185 6.29 -29.91 -4.29
C VAL A 185 6.26 -30.91 -3.13
N ARG A 186 7.10 -31.98 -3.37
CA ARG A 186 7.16 -33.01 -2.32
C ARG A 186 8.62 -33.28 -1.95
N GLY A 187 8.78 -33.53 -0.55
CA GLY A 187 10.12 -33.95 -0.12
C GLY A 187 10.45 -35.36 -0.63
N LEU A 188 11.67 -35.43 -1.16
CA LEU A 188 12.05 -36.76 -1.71
C LEU A 188 12.78 -37.58 -0.63
N THR A 189 13.19 -36.83 0.38
CA THR A 189 13.89 -37.56 1.46
C THR A 189 13.06 -37.49 2.75
N HIS A 190 12.07 -36.51 2.85
CA HIS A 190 11.25 -36.33 4.07
C HIS A 190 9.77 -36.23 3.70
N ASP A 191 8.82 -36.55 4.78
CA ASP A 191 7.37 -36.41 4.56
C ASP A 191 6.98 -34.92 4.66
N TRP A 192 7.04 -34.32 3.48
CA TRP A 192 6.83 -32.85 3.42
C TRP A 192 6.25 -32.48 2.05
N VAL A 193 4.99 -31.85 2.09
CA VAL A 193 4.35 -31.43 0.83
C VAL A 193 3.93 -29.96 0.97
N TYR A 194 4.32 -29.27 -0.05
CA TYR A 194 3.87 -27.86 -0.04
C TYR A 194 3.75 -27.35 -1.47
N GLY A 195 3.16 -26.14 -1.60
CA GLY A 195 2.93 -25.61 -2.97
C GLY A 195 3.81 -24.36 -3.21
N VAL A 196 4.16 -24.17 -4.50
CA VAL A 196 4.79 -22.90 -4.93
C VAL A 196 4.04 -22.33 -6.14
N SER A 197 4.14 -21.05 -6.18
CA SER A 197 3.46 -20.42 -7.34
C SER A 197 4.15 -20.84 -8.65
N LEU A 198 3.24 -21.14 -9.64
CA LEU A 198 3.83 -21.49 -10.94
C LEU A 198 4.55 -20.28 -11.55
N ALA A 199 4.04 -19.11 -11.19
CA ALA A 199 4.64 -17.87 -11.71
C ALA A 199 6.10 -17.73 -11.25
N SER A 200 6.43 -18.36 -10.16
CA SER A 200 7.81 -18.20 -9.63
C SER A 200 8.79 -19.15 -10.34
N ILE A 201 8.33 -20.08 -11.18
CA ILE A 201 9.24 -20.97 -11.93
C ILE A 201 9.50 -20.39 -13.33
N PRO A 202 10.77 -20.22 -13.68
CA PRO A 202 11.13 -19.58 -14.96
C PRO A 202 10.64 -20.41 -16.16
N ASP A 203 10.36 -19.67 -17.28
CA ASP A 203 9.84 -20.33 -18.51
C ASP A 203 10.83 -21.39 -19.02
N GLY A 204 12.10 -21.02 -18.94
CA GLY A 204 13.13 -21.95 -19.46
C GLY A 204 13.16 -23.27 -18.67
N THR A 205 12.93 -23.14 -17.39
CA THR A 205 12.90 -24.37 -16.57
C THR A 205 11.65 -25.21 -16.88
N LEU A 206 10.57 -24.47 -17.18
CA LEU A 206 9.35 -25.23 -17.49
C LEU A 206 9.45 -25.91 -18.87
N TYR A 207 10.05 -25.12 -19.80
CA TYR A 207 10.20 -25.74 -21.13
C TYR A 207 11.05 -24.83 -22.01
N SER A 208 12.17 -25.26 -22.55
CA SER A 208 13.13 -24.43 -23.32
C SER A 208 12.91 -24.59 -24.82
N GLY A 209 12.05 -25.60 -25.25
CA GLY A 209 11.76 -25.74 -26.70
C GLY A 209 12.77 -26.67 -27.37
N LEU A 210 12.32 -27.15 -28.58
CA LEU A 210 13.16 -27.94 -29.52
C LEU A 210 13.47 -29.32 -28.92
N GLY A 211 12.60 -29.85 -28.14
CA GLY A 211 12.76 -31.25 -27.68
C GLY A 211 13.67 -31.33 -26.44
N GLN A 212 14.10 -30.13 -25.91
CA GLN A 212 14.93 -30.16 -24.69
C GLN A 212 14.05 -30.39 -23.46
N PRO A 213 14.73 -31.19 -22.48
CA PRO A 213 13.94 -31.55 -21.29
C PRO A 213 13.60 -30.31 -20.43
N GLY A 214 12.31 -30.34 -20.03
CA GLY A 214 11.78 -29.35 -19.06
C GLY A 214 10.86 -30.06 -18.04
N VAL A 215 10.48 -29.25 -17.06
CA VAL A 215 9.60 -29.85 -16.02
C VAL A 215 8.37 -30.48 -16.66
N ILE A 216 7.80 -29.80 -17.67
CA ILE A 216 6.50 -30.28 -18.21
C ILE A 216 6.74 -31.57 -19.03
N THR A 217 8.00 -31.82 -19.43
CA THR A 217 8.24 -33.05 -20.23
C THR A 217 8.14 -34.28 -19.34
N HIS A 218 8.14 -34.11 -18.07
CA HIS A 218 8.06 -35.28 -17.15
C HIS A 218 6.62 -35.51 -16.70
N VAL A 219 5.69 -34.80 -17.28
CA VAL A 219 4.25 -35.03 -16.94
C VAL A 219 3.80 -36.36 -17.53
N LYS A 220 3.05 -37.10 -16.69
CA LYS A 220 2.50 -38.38 -17.19
C LYS A 220 1.68 -38.18 -18.47
N GLY A 221 2.13 -38.94 -19.58
CA GLY A 221 1.32 -38.88 -20.83
C GLY A 221 1.82 -37.75 -21.76
N PHE A 222 3.05 -37.26 -21.51
CA PHE A 222 3.55 -36.12 -22.32
C PHE A 222 3.78 -36.57 -23.76
N ASP A 223 3.79 -37.85 -24.00
CA ASP A 223 4.04 -38.32 -25.37
C ASP A 223 2.78 -38.16 -26.23
N ASP A 224 1.71 -37.80 -25.59
CA ASP A 224 0.44 -37.60 -26.31
C ASP A 224 0.26 -36.12 -26.69
N GLY A 225 0.01 -35.85 -28.09
CA GLY A 225 -0.13 -34.46 -28.60
C GLY A 225 -1.25 -33.69 -27.88
N GLU A 226 -2.33 -34.35 -27.50
CA GLU A 226 -3.44 -33.65 -26.80
C GLU A 226 -3.01 -33.18 -25.40
N THR A 227 -2.30 -34.07 -24.71
CA THR A 227 -1.78 -33.64 -23.39
C THR A 227 -0.85 -32.43 -23.53
N GLN A 228 0.00 -32.45 -24.59
CA GLN A 228 0.91 -31.30 -24.77
C GLN A 228 0.14 -30.01 -25.08
N LEU A 229 -0.93 -30.21 -25.83
CA LEU A 229 -1.74 -29.00 -26.14
C LEU A 229 -2.41 -28.47 -24.87
N ASN A 230 -2.94 -29.33 -24.00
CA ASN A 230 -3.53 -28.87 -22.72
C ASN A 230 -2.47 -28.22 -21.82
N LEU A 231 -1.29 -28.74 -21.85
CA LEU A 231 -0.21 -28.11 -21.07
C LEU A 231 0.13 -26.72 -21.61
N ALA A 232 0.11 -26.67 -22.96
CA ALA A 232 0.38 -25.33 -23.53
C ALA A 232 -0.71 -24.33 -23.11
N GLN A 233 -1.97 -24.76 -23.04
CA GLN A 233 -3.05 -23.85 -22.61
C GLN A 233 -2.90 -23.48 -21.13
N MET A 234 -2.55 -24.51 -20.34
CA MET A 234 -2.31 -24.21 -18.91
C MET A 234 -1.22 -23.15 -18.74
N LEU A 235 -0.06 -23.32 -19.48
CA LEU A 235 1.04 -22.34 -19.37
C LEU A 235 0.58 -20.94 -19.82
N MET A 236 -0.25 -20.94 -20.84
CA MET A 236 -0.78 -19.63 -21.28
C MET A 236 -1.62 -19.00 -20.16
N GLN A 237 -2.50 -19.79 -19.51
CA GLN A 237 -3.36 -19.25 -18.42
C GLN A 237 -2.50 -18.78 -17.24
N ALA A 238 -1.31 -19.38 -17.14
CA ALA A 238 -0.43 -19.01 -16.01
C ALA A 238 0.51 -17.86 -16.42
N ASP A 239 0.29 -17.26 -17.60
CA ASP A 239 1.11 -16.16 -18.13
C ASP A 239 2.55 -16.61 -18.37
N LYS A 240 2.75 -17.92 -18.63
CA LYS A 240 4.07 -18.41 -19.10
C LYS A 240 4.11 -18.49 -20.62
N PHE A 241 4.19 -17.24 -21.22
CA PHE A 241 3.89 -17.10 -22.65
C PHE A 241 5.04 -17.68 -23.49
N ASP A 242 6.29 -17.55 -23.00
CA ASP A 242 7.41 -18.07 -23.82
C ASP A 242 7.41 -19.60 -23.84
N ALA A 243 7.26 -20.15 -22.65
CA ALA A 243 7.22 -21.63 -22.62
C ALA A 243 6.03 -22.17 -23.41
N SER A 244 4.88 -21.50 -23.34
CA SER A 244 3.67 -21.95 -24.08
C SER A 244 3.89 -21.87 -25.60
N ARG A 245 4.49 -20.72 -26.01
CA ARG A 245 4.69 -20.54 -27.47
C ARG A 245 5.67 -21.61 -28.00
N ARG A 246 6.76 -21.80 -27.28
CA ARG A 246 7.76 -22.81 -27.75
C ARG A 246 7.11 -24.19 -27.83
N LEU A 247 6.29 -24.54 -26.86
CA LEU A 247 5.65 -25.87 -26.87
C LEU A 247 4.67 -26.00 -28.05
N LEU A 248 3.87 -24.93 -28.33
CA LEU A 248 2.92 -25.00 -29.46
C LEU A 248 3.65 -25.17 -30.79
N ASP A 249 4.81 -24.48 -30.86
CA ASP A 249 5.59 -24.64 -32.11
C ASP A 249 6.08 -26.08 -32.27
N ASP A 250 6.51 -26.65 -31.19
CA ASP A 250 7.02 -28.03 -31.27
C ASP A 250 5.87 -29.02 -31.56
N ILE A 251 4.71 -28.71 -31.01
CA ILE A 251 3.57 -29.61 -31.25
C ILE A 251 3.19 -29.58 -32.73
N ALA A 252 3.19 -28.35 -33.28
CA ALA A 252 2.78 -28.21 -34.70
C ALA A 252 3.73 -28.99 -35.61
N LEU A 253 4.99 -29.09 -35.12
CA LEU A 253 5.97 -29.83 -35.96
C LEU A 253 5.84 -31.33 -35.76
N GLN A 254 5.56 -31.76 -34.53
CA GLN A 254 5.59 -33.20 -34.18
C GLN A 254 4.26 -33.86 -34.51
N PHE A 255 3.14 -33.06 -34.43
CA PHE A 255 1.80 -33.64 -34.69
C PHE A 255 1.07 -32.81 -35.77
N PRO A 256 1.20 -33.14 -37.01
CA PRO A 256 0.64 -32.34 -38.12
C PRO A 256 -0.89 -32.26 -38.03
N ASP A 257 -1.55 -33.29 -37.43
CA ASP A 257 -3.02 -33.24 -37.31
C ASP A 257 -3.48 -32.15 -36.32
N LEU A 258 -2.59 -31.66 -35.48
CA LEU A 258 -2.98 -30.63 -34.48
C LEU A 258 -2.52 -29.25 -34.93
N LYS A 259 -2.03 -29.09 -36.09
CA LYS A 259 -1.45 -27.81 -36.56
C LYS A 259 -2.50 -26.70 -36.59
N LYS A 260 -3.68 -27.02 -37.07
CA LYS A 260 -4.71 -25.95 -37.15
C LYS A 260 -5.10 -25.47 -35.74
N ARG A 261 -5.25 -26.38 -34.87
CA ARG A 261 -5.60 -25.96 -33.49
C ARG A 261 -4.46 -25.17 -32.85
N CYS A 262 -3.24 -25.59 -33.08
CA CYS A 262 -2.10 -24.80 -32.58
C CYS A 262 -2.10 -23.38 -33.16
N GLU A 263 -2.48 -23.31 -34.42
CA GLU A 263 -2.52 -21.95 -35.02
C GLU A 263 -3.59 -21.08 -34.35
N ARG A 264 -4.73 -21.72 -34.04
CA ARG A 264 -5.77 -20.95 -33.34
C ARG A 264 -5.27 -20.53 -31.95
N SER A 265 -4.66 -21.42 -31.19
CA SER A 265 -4.12 -21.08 -29.85
C SER A 265 -3.05 -19.98 -29.93
N ILE A 266 -2.30 -20.01 -30.97
CA ILE A 266 -1.26 -18.98 -31.13
C ILE A 266 -1.91 -17.61 -31.36
N GLU A 267 -3.08 -17.60 -32.09
CA GLU A 267 -3.77 -16.29 -32.26
C GLU A 267 -4.24 -15.76 -30.91
N ILE A 268 -4.83 -16.60 -30.08
CA ILE A 268 -5.25 -16.16 -28.73
C ILE A 268 -4.01 -15.70 -27.94
N TRP A 269 -3.05 -16.47 -28.05
CA TRP A 269 -1.78 -16.06 -27.42
C TRP A 269 -1.39 -14.63 -27.82
N ASN A 270 -1.38 -14.35 -29.06
CA ASN A 270 -0.94 -13.02 -29.54
C ASN A 270 -1.80 -11.92 -28.95
N ASP A 271 -3.11 -12.15 -28.90
CA ASP A 271 -3.98 -11.11 -28.31
C ASP A 271 -3.63 -10.87 -26.83
N LYS A 272 -3.42 -11.91 -26.05
CA LYS A 272 -3.14 -11.76 -24.61
C LYS A 272 -1.75 -11.15 -24.38
N ALA A 273 -0.82 -11.63 -25.15
CA ALA A 273 0.54 -11.04 -25.03
C ALA A 273 0.53 -9.54 -25.36
N GLY A 274 -0.27 -9.17 -26.45
CA GLY A 274 -0.38 -7.73 -26.79
C GLY A 274 -0.96 -6.91 -25.64
N ASP A 275 -2.02 -7.44 -24.98
CA ASP A 275 -2.63 -6.71 -23.84
C ASP A 275 -1.61 -6.52 -22.71
N LYS A 276 -0.76 -7.47 -22.52
CA LYS A 276 0.20 -7.35 -21.41
C LYS A 276 1.28 -6.30 -21.72
N ILE A 277 1.59 -6.29 -22.88
CA ILE A 277 2.65 -5.32 -23.24
C ILE A 277 2.10 -3.89 -23.07
N VAL A 278 0.95 -3.68 -23.69
CA VAL A 278 0.37 -2.32 -23.57
C VAL A 278 0.19 -1.98 -22.09
N ALA A 279 -0.31 -3.00 -21.36
CA ALA A 279 -0.48 -2.74 -19.91
C ALA A 279 0.86 -2.38 -19.26
N GLU A 280 1.90 -3.07 -19.69
CA GLU A 280 3.23 -2.76 -19.13
C GLU A 280 3.68 -1.34 -19.52
N LEU A 281 3.44 -0.91 -20.74
CA LEU A 281 3.80 0.46 -21.14
C LEU A 281 3.00 1.49 -20.35
N GLN A 282 1.74 1.20 -20.21
CA GLN A 282 0.93 2.16 -19.43
C GLN A 282 1.43 2.20 -17.98
N ARG A 283 1.74 1.09 -17.49
CA ARG A 283 2.27 1.09 -16.12
C ARG A 283 3.54 1.94 -16.01
N MET A 284 4.47 1.71 -16.92
CA MET A 284 5.70 2.52 -16.87
C MET A 284 5.38 4.03 -16.87
N LYS A 285 4.41 4.36 -17.66
CA LYS A 285 4.03 5.79 -17.69
C LYS A 285 3.46 6.22 -16.33
N THR A 286 2.59 5.41 -15.78
CA THR A 286 1.92 5.79 -14.53
C THR A 286 2.96 5.91 -13.39
N VAL A 287 4.08 5.16 -13.54
CA VAL A 287 5.01 5.19 -12.39
C VAL A 287 6.16 6.15 -12.71
N GLY A 288 6.00 6.93 -13.87
CA GLY A 288 6.94 8.06 -14.10
C GLY A 288 8.14 7.61 -14.94
N LYS A 289 8.08 6.43 -15.58
CA LYS A 289 9.17 6.00 -16.50
C LYS A 289 8.80 6.31 -17.95
N ASP A 290 8.62 7.59 -18.18
CA ASP A 290 8.09 8.04 -19.50
C ASP A 290 9.12 7.79 -20.60
N SER A 291 10.34 8.14 -20.33
CA SER A 291 11.36 7.98 -21.39
C SER A 291 11.60 6.51 -21.73
N THR A 292 11.60 5.71 -20.65
CA THR A 292 11.80 4.27 -20.89
C THR A 292 10.61 3.69 -21.68
N ALA A 293 9.44 4.05 -21.28
CA ALA A 293 8.25 3.57 -22.01
C ALA A 293 8.31 3.98 -23.49
N GLU A 294 8.67 5.17 -23.71
CA GLU A 294 8.73 5.67 -25.11
C GLU A 294 9.77 4.87 -25.91
N ARG A 295 10.87 4.66 -25.37
CA ARG A 295 11.91 3.91 -26.10
C ARG A 295 11.44 2.48 -26.41
N TYR A 296 10.94 1.93 -25.29
CA TYR A 296 10.45 0.56 -25.52
C TYR A 296 9.33 0.54 -26.56
N ALA A 297 8.47 1.52 -26.50
CA ALA A 297 7.34 1.52 -27.45
C ALA A 297 7.83 1.73 -28.89
N ARG A 298 8.97 2.43 -29.10
CA ARG A 298 9.45 2.75 -30.46
C ARG A 298 10.20 1.55 -31.05
N GLU A 299 10.72 0.76 -30.17
CA GLU A 299 11.41 -0.46 -30.66
C GLU A 299 10.40 -1.54 -31.03
N TRP A 300 9.13 -1.35 -30.70
CA TRP A 300 8.22 -2.51 -30.62
C TRP A 300 7.24 -2.50 -31.80
N PRO A 301 7.18 -1.44 -32.81
CA PRO A 301 6.42 -1.89 -33.99
C PRO A 301 7.24 -2.84 -34.87
N ASP A 302 7.75 -4.05 -34.26
CA ASP A 302 8.38 -5.14 -35.01
C ASP A 302 7.39 -5.79 -36.00
N PRO A 303 7.69 -5.74 -37.27
CA PRO A 303 6.82 -6.32 -38.30
C PRO A 303 6.49 -7.79 -38.02
N LYS A 304 7.20 -8.47 -37.06
CA LYS A 304 7.01 -9.90 -36.74
C LYS A 304 5.87 -10.06 -35.72
N LEU A 305 5.36 -8.96 -35.24
CA LEU A 305 4.28 -9.05 -34.26
C LEU A 305 2.92 -8.87 -34.93
N ASP A 306 1.91 -9.37 -34.47
CA ASP A 306 0.53 -9.31 -35.00
C ASP A 306 0.08 -7.85 -35.19
N PRO A 307 -0.70 -7.42 -36.14
CA PRO A 307 -1.14 -6.07 -36.55
C PRO A 307 -1.89 -5.35 -35.43
N VAL A 308 -2.71 -6.11 -34.59
CA VAL A 308 -3.50 -5.45 -33.52
C VAL A 308 -2.53 -4.87 -32.46
N VAL A 309 -1.52 -5.59 -32.08
CA VAL A 309 -0.53 -5.11 -31.09
C VAL A 309 0.25 -3.91 -31.66
N ARG A 310 0.47 -3.91 -32.91
CA ARG A 310 1.18 -2.77 -33.53
C ARG A 310 0.33 -1.50 -33.50
N VAL A 311 -0.98 -1.66 -33.77
CA VAL A 311 -1.87 -0.47 -33.77
C VAL A 311 -1.89 0.12 -32.35
N ARG A 312 -2.01 -0.75 -31.36
CA ARG A 312 -2.08 -0.22 -29.98
C ARG A 312 -0.76 0.45 -29.59
N ALA A 313 0.35 -0.14 -29.89
CA ALA A 313 1.65 0.51 -29.62
C ALA A 313 1.75 1.86 -30.32
N ARG A 314 1.24 1.94 -31.60
CA ARG A 314 1.28 3.25 -32.32
C ARG A 314 0.41 4.30 -31.60
N GLN A 315 -0.78 3.81 -31.13
CA GLN A 315 -1.63 4.76 -30.39
C GLN A 315 -0.91 5.29 -29.14
N PHE A 316 -0.28 4.37 -28.44
CA PHE A 316 0.49 4.81 -27.26
C PHE A 316 1.57 5.82 -27.64
N ILE A 317 2.32 5.61 -28.73
CA ILE A 317 3.37 6.55 -29.17
C ILE A 317 2.75 7.89 -29.55
N GLN A 318 1.58 7.87 -30.21
CA GLN A 318 0.93 9.14 -30.59
C GLN A 318 0.57 9.95 -29.34
N GLN A 319 0.10 9.25 -28.36
CA GLN A 319 -0.21 9.99 -27.12
C GLN A 319 1.04 10.64 -26.53
N MET A 320 2.10 9.94 -26.57
CA MET A 320 3.35 10.52 -26.01
C MET A 320 3.83 11.71 -26.86
N ASP A 321 3.75 11.53 -28.16
CA ASP A 321 4.17 12.64 -29.04
C ASP A 321 3.32 13.89 -28.78
N GLU A 322 2.02 13.67 -28.56
CA GLU A 322 1.15 14.84 -28.31
C GLU A 322 1.56 15.55 -27.00
N GLU A 323 1.86 14.83 -26.04
CA GLU A 323 2.30 15.46 -24.77
C GLU A 323 3.60 16.26 -24.99
N ASN A 324 4.57 15.63 -25.66
CA ASN A 324 5.82 16.38 -25.95
C ASN A 324 5.55 17.65 -26.76
N ARG A 325 4.65 17.54 -27.68
CA ARG A 325 4.30 18.74 -28.45
C ARG A 325 3.73 19.83 -27.53
N ARG A 326 2.85 19.45 -26.65
CA ARG A 326 2.27 20.45 -25.72
C ARG A 326 3.37 21.10 -24.88
N LEU A 327 4.33 20.32 -24.41
CA LEU A 327 5.43 20.90 -23.63
C LEU A 327 6.20 21.94 -24.44
N GLN A 328 6.39 21.62 -25.72
CA GLN A 328 7.13 22.58 -26.57
C GLN A 328 6.32 23.85 -26.81
N ILE A 329 5.02 23.62 -26.99
CA ILE A 329 4.18 24.82 -27.24
C ILE A 329 4.20 25.72 -26.00
N VAL A 330 4.09 25.14 -24.85
CA VAL A 330 4.09 25.98 -23.64
C VAL A 330 5.44 26.72 -23.52
N SER A 331 6.48 25.99 -23.71
CA SER A 331 7.81 26.64 -23.60
C SER A 331 7.96 27.77 -24.63
N MET A 332 7.65 27.57 -25.87
CA MET A 332 7.82 28.61 -26.91
C MET A 332 6.85 29.78 -26.68
N SER A 333 5.64 29.41 -26.27
CA SER A 333 4.67 30.51 -26.07
C SER A 333 5.11 31.42 -24.92
N LEU A 334 5.76 30.90 -23.90
CA LEU A 334 6.23 31.76 -22.80
C LEU A 334 7.34 32.70 -23.29
N ASP A 335 8.19 32.19 -24.23
CA ASP A 335 9.23 33.07 -24.80
C ASP A 335 8.61 34.21 -25.61
N LYS A 336 7.60 33.81 -26.27
CA LYS A 336 6.93 34.87 -27.05
C LYS A 336 6.29 35.92 -26.13
N LEU A 337 5.63 35.47 -25.12
CA LEU A 337 4.93 36.41 -24.22
C LEU A 337 5.96 37.32 -23.51
N LEU A 338 7.12 36.75 -23.21
CA LEU A 338 8.14 37.59 -22.56
C LEU A 338 8.54 38.76 -23.46
N GLY A 339 8.55 38.53 -24.80
CA GLY A 339 8.89 39.61 -25.76
C GLY A 339 7.80 40.68 -25.83
N ASP A 340 6.63 40.33 -25.39
CA ASP A 340 5.50 41.27 -25.55
C ASP A 340 5.32 42.11 -24.28
N VAL A 341 6.19 41.84 -23.27
CA VAL A 341 6.08 42.67 -22.05
C VAL A 341 6.91 43.95 -22.27
N ASP A 342 6.20 45.14 -22.18
CA ASP A 342 6.83 46.42 -22.58
C ASP A 342 7.66 46.99 -21.44
N ASP A 343 7.15 46.80 -20.21
CA ASP A 343 7.85 47.37 -19.04
C ASP A 343 9.13 46.56 -18.71
N LYS A 344 10.29 47.26 -18.52
CA LYS A 344 11.60 46.58 -18.37
C LYS A 344 11.68 45.83 -17.04
N THR A 345 11.19 46.49 -16.03
CA THR A 345 11.24 45.82 -14.70
C THR A 345 10.34 44.56 -14.68
N LEU A 346 9.14 44.68 -15.19
CA LEU A 346 8.25 43.51 -15.24
C LEU A 346 8.83 42.41 -16.13
N ARG A 347 9.42 42.83 -17.16
CA ARG A 347 10.02 41.82 -18.06
C ARG A 347 11.16 41.08 -17.34
N ARG A 348 12.01 41.84 -16.62
CA ARG A 348 13.08 41.16 -15.86
C ARG A 348 12.48 40.14 -14.87
N ASP A 349 11.46 40.58 -14.09
CA ASP A 349 10.83 39.66 -13.12
C ASP A 349 10.16 38.47 -13.82
N ALA A 350 9.45 38.72 -14.90
CA ALA A 350 8.81 37.62 -15.66
C ALA A 350 9.87 36.64 -16.19
N THR A 351 10.98 37.19 -16.57
CA THR A 351 12.04 36.30 -17.09
C THR A 351 12.51 35.35 -16.00
N GLN A 352 12.66 35.87 -14.82
CA GLN A 352 13.11 34.98 -13.72
C GLN A 352 12.10 33.84 -13.49
N MET A 353 10.78 34.20 -13.46
CA MET A 353 9.77 33.14 -13.22
C MET A 353 9.76 32.11 -14.36
N CYS A 354 9.78 32.58 -15.60
CA CYS A 354 9.64 31.67 -16.75
C CYS A 354 10.88 30.77 -16.87
N THR A 355 12.00 31.37 -16.51
CA THR A 355 13.22 30.55 -16.60
C THR A 355 13.13 29.37 -15.61
N GLU A 356 12.77 29.69 -14.43
CA GLU A 356 12.67 28.58 -13.45
C GLU A 356 11.54 27.62 -13.83
N LEU A 357 10.39 28.11 -14.19
CA LEU A 357 9.29 27.22 -14.64
C LEU A 357 9.73 26.30 -15.77
N LYS A 358 10.42 26.86 -16.73
CA LYS A 358 10.83 26.02 -17.89
C LYS A 358 11.84 24.97 -17.44
N ARG A 359 12.64 25.34 -16.45
CA ARG A 359 13.61 24.35 -15.97
C ARG A 359 12.91 23.13 -15.37
N GLU A 360 11.73 23.33 -14.83
CA GLU A 360 11.05 22.19 -14.16
C GLU A 360 9.84 21.74 -14.99
N LEU A 361 9.79 22.23 -16.23
CA LEU A 361 8.65 21.86 -17.09
C LEU A 361 8.92 20.46 -17.69
N ASP A 362 8.06 19.54 -17.28
CA ASP A 362 8.12 18.17 -17.84
C ASP A 362 6.71 17.53 -17.81
N ALA A 363 6.69 16.26 -18.21
CA ALA A 363 5.38 15.60 -18.32
C ALA A 363 4.61 15.63 -16.99
N ASN A 364 5.38 15.73 -15.87
CA ASN A 364 4.73 15.69 -14.54
C ASN A 364 4.24 17.07 -14.12
N SER A 365 4.82 18.14 -14.59
CA SER A 365 4.40 19.48 -14.14
C SER A 365 3.41 20.10 -15.13
N LEU A 366 3.23 19.47 -16.31
CA LEU A 366 2.40 20.05 -17.39
C LEU A 366 0.94 20.21 -16.95
N PRO A 367 0.38 19.17 -16.26
CA PRO A 367 -1.03 19.29 -15.86
C PRO A 367 -1.26 20.54 -14.99
N ARG A 368 -0.29 21.00 -14.27
CA ARG A 368 -0.49 22.20 -13.41
C ARG A 368 -0.63 23.46 -14.27
N LEU A 369 -0.37 23.36 -15.54
CA LEU A 369 -0.47 24.56 -16.42
C LEU A 369 -1.75 24.52 -17.25
N ALA A 370 -2.71 23.77 -16.79
CA ALA A 370 -3.93 23.55 -17.60
C ALA A 370 -4.65 24.88 -17.84
N ALA A 371 -4.72 25.73 -16.75
CA ALA A 371 -5.41 27.04 -16.94
C ALA A 371 -4.68 27.90 -17.98
N TYR A 372 -3.41 27.87 -17.99
CA TYR A 372 -2.63 28.65 -18.97
C TYR A 372 -2.85 28.12 -20.40
N GLU A 373 -2.91 26.81 -20.52
CA GLU A 373 -3.06 26.23 -21.87
C GLU A 373 -4.39 26.68 -22.51
N LEU A 374 -5.31 27.02 -21.66
CA LEU A 374 -6.64 27.39 -22.20
C LEU A 374 -6.64 28.85 -22.67
N VAL A 375 -5.71 29.61 -22.12
CA VAL A 375 -5.99 31.06 -22.34
C VAL A 375 -4.77 31.69 -23.03
N TRP A 376 -3.67 30.89 -23.36
CA TRP A 376 -2.42 31.56 -23.78
C TRP A 376 -2.61 32.21 -25.16
N GLN A 377 -3.68 31.83 -25.89
CA GLN A 377 -3.90 32.49 -27.21
C GLN A 377 -5.02 33.53 -27.10
N ASP A 378 -5.54 33.66 -25.97
CA ASP A 378 -6.62 34.65 -25.80
C ASP A 378 -6.08 36.09 -25.92
N GLU A 379 -6.68 36.85 -26.86
CA GLU A 379 -6.16 38.22 -27.14
C GLU A 379 -6.68 39.21 -26.10
N GLY A 380 -7.63 38.74 -25.28
CA GLY A 380 -8.26 39.63 -24.29
C GLY A 380 -7.41 39.74 -23.02
N LEU A 381 -6.37 38.96 -22.83
CA LEU A 381 -5.55 39.01 -21.61
C LEU A 381 -4.15 39.54 -21.97
N SER A 382 -3.69 40.32 -20.99
CA SER A 382 -2.35 40.87 -21.24
C SER A 382 -1.28 39.76 -21.13
N ALA A 383 -0.05 40.03 -21.71
CA ALA A 383 1.06 39.06 -21.62
C ALA A 383 1.44 38.78 -20.16
N GLU A 384 1.38 39.82 -19.34
CA GLU A 384 1.75 39.66 -17.92
C GLU A 384 0.76 38.74 -17.19
N ALA A 385 -0.47 38.96 -17.50
CA ALA A 385 -1.49 38.13 -16.84
C ALA A 385 -1.35 36.65 -17.25
N LYS A 386 -1.06 36.41 -18.47
CA LYS A 386 -0.91 35.01 -18.93
C LYS A 386 0.32 34.36 -18.28
N ILE A 387 1.38 35.15 -18.18
CA ILE A 387 2.59 34.59 -17.52
C ILE A 387 2.27 34.33 -16.03
N ALA A 388 1.53 35.23 -15.45
CA ALA A 388 1.13 35.01 -14.05
C ALA A 388 0.31 33.72 -13.89
N LEU A 389 -0.57 33.42 -14.81
CA LEU A 389 -1.38 32.19 -14.72
C LEU A 389 -0.48 30.95 -14.85
N ALA A 390 0.48 31.08 -15.78
CA ALA A 390 1.38 29.92 -15.93
C ALA A 390 2.21 29.71 -14.65
N ALA A 391 2.79 30.80 -14.12
CA ALA A 391 3.68 30.67 -12.95
C ALA A 391 2.90 30.19 -11.72
N THR A 392 1.74 30.78 -11.51
CA THR A 392 1.01 30.39 -10.28
C THR A 392 0.36 29.01 -10.44
N GLY A 393 -0.07 28.67 -11.70
CA GLY A 393 -0.49 27.26 -11.91
C GLY A 393 0.62 26.28 -11.53
N TRP A 394 1.80 26.67 -11.89
CA TRP A 394 2.99 25.82 -11.58
C TRP A 394 3.27 25.84 -10.08
N LEU A 395 3.13 26.96 -9.37
CA LEU A 395 3.52 27.11 -7.96
C LEU A 395 2.41 26.60 -7.04
N LEU A 396 1.13 26.87 -7.42
CA LEU A 396 0.06 26.63 -6.42
C LEU A 396 -0.78 25.43 -6.85
N GLY A 397 -0.60 24.97 -8.16
CA GLY A 397 -1.48 23.88 -8.67
C GLY A 397 -2.46 24.40 -9.73
N ALA A 398 -3.06 23.48 -10.52
CA ALA A 398 -3.83 23.81 -11.74
C ALA A 398 -5.09 24.59 -11.38
N ASP A 399 -5.65 24.40 -10.16
CA ASP A 399 -6.97 25.00 -9.86
C ASP A 399 -6.80 26.32 -9.11
N ASN A 400 -5.52 26.72 -8.91
CA ASN A 400 -5.37 27.93 -8.05
C ASN A 400 -4.56 28.99 -8.78
N ALA A 401 -4.63 28.90 -10.15
CA ALA A 401 -3.83 29.86 -10.93
C ALA A 401 -4.47 31.26 -10.84
N ILE A 402 -3.54 32.21 -10.68
CA ILE A 402 -4.02 33.60 -10.58
C ILE A 402 -3.41 34.44 -11.71
N ASP A 403 -4.20 35.48 -12.12
CA ASP A 403 -3.71 36.23 -13.30
C ASP A 403 -3.12 37.58 -12.87
N GLU A 404 -3.01 37.81 -11.52
CA GLU A 404 -2.39 39.06 -11.06
C GLU A 404 -0.86 38.89 -10.98
N PHE A 405 -0.08 39.76 -11.75
CA PHE A 405 1.38 39.55 -11.92
C PHE A 405 2.11 39.82 -10.61
N ALA A 406 1.76 40.93 -9.88
CA ALA A 406 2.49 41.25 -8.63
C ALA A 406 2.36 40.10 -7.62
N ASP A 407 1.12 39.56 -7.52
CA ASP A 407 0.98 38.39 -6.60
C ASP A 407 1.82 37.21 -7.07
N ALA A 408 1.79 36.96 -8.40
CA ALA A 408 2.57 35.81 -8.92
C ALA A 408 4.06 35.96 -8.60
N PHE A 409 4.54 37.11 -8.85
CA PHE A 409 5.98 37.27 -8.61
C PHE A 409 6.27 37.19 -7.10
N GLY A 410 5.40 37.86 -6.22
CA GLY A 410 5.57 37.70 -4.77
C GLY A 410 5.61 36.23 -4.33
N LEU A 411 4.69 35.45 -4.86
CA LEU A 411 4.67 34.01 -4.49
C LEU A 411 5.93 33.30 -4.99
N PHE A 412 6.37 33.67 -6.13
CA PHE A 412 7.64 33.10 -6.64
C PHE A 412 8.79 33.40 -5.68
N GLN A 413 8.83 34.59 -5.12
CA GLN A 413 9.92 34.93 -4.18
C GLN A 413 9.74 34.19 -2.85
N ILE A 414 8.47 34.17 -2.45
CA ILE A 414 8.20 33.49 -1.17
C ILE A 414 8.66 32.03 -1.25
N ARG A 415 8.46 31.44 -2.34
CA ARG A 415 8.91 30.04 -2.48
C ARG A 415 10.37 29.89 -2.03
N TYR A 416 11.24 30.74 -2.33
CA TYR A 416 12.66 30.63 -1.91
C TYR A 416 12.81 30.93 -0.42
N LEU A 417 12.01 31.86 0.05
CA LEU A 417 12.04 32.10 1.51
C LEU A 417 11.59 30.86 2.30
N LEU A 418 10.61 30.24 1.74
CA LEU A 418 10.15 29.01 2.45
C LEU A 418 11.26 27.96 2.45
N ALA A 419 11.89 27.84 1.27
CA ALA A 419 12.98 26.84 1.22
C ALA A 419 14.08 27.18 2.23
N ASP A 420 14.39 28.46 2.35
CA ASP A 420 15.42 28.86 3.32
C ASP A 420 14.94 28.60 4.76
N TYR A 421 13.65 28.89 4.98
CA TYR A 421 13.10 28.64 6.33
C TYR A 421 13.28 27.17 6.71
N MET A 422 13.10 26.26 5.72
CA MET A 422 13.12 24.81 6.04
C MET A 422 14.56 24.35 6.27
N LYS A 423 15.54 25.10 5.87
CA LYS A 423 16.95 24.67 6.02
C LYS A 423 17.54 25.21 7.32
N THR A 424 16.78 25.97 8.00
CA THR A 424 17.34 26.53 9.26
C THR A 424 17.40 25.44 10.34
N GLY A 425 18.52 25.53 11.23
CA GLY A 425 18.65 24.59 12.38
C GLY A 425 17.74 24.98 13.55
N ASP A 426 17.64 24.07 14.56
CA ASP A 426 16.74 24.29 15.72
C ASP A 426 17.19 25.52 16.52
N SER A 427 18.48 25.91 16.49
CA SER A 427 18.97 27.02 17.34
C SER A 427 18.89 28.35 16.61
N GLU A 428 18.46 28.34 15.32
CA GLU A 428 18.44 29.60 14.54
C GLU A 428 17.04 30.22 14.56
N SER A 429 16.53 30.61 15.71
CA SER A 429 15.15 31.11 15.85
C SER A 429 15.04 32.54 15.29
N ARG A 430 16.06 33.36 15.46
CA ARG A 430 15.98 34.75 14.95
C ARG A 430 15.91 34.76 13.42
N ALA A 431 16.78 33.95 12.80
CA ALA A 431 16.71 33.85 11.31
C ALA A 431 15.31 33.44 10.85
N ARG A 432 14.72 32.56 11.57
CA ARG A 432 13.35 32.11 11.17
C ARG A 432 12.34 33.23 11.34
N ASP A 433 12.47 33.97 12.38
CA ASP A 433 11.52 35.09 12.56
C ASP A 433 11.67 36.13 11.43
N ASP A 434 12.90 36.34 11.05
CA ASP A 434 13.12 37.30 9.95
C ASP A 434 12.51 36.80 8.64
N LEU A 435 12.73 35.53 8.33
CA LEU A 435 12.17 34.98 7.07
C LEU A 435 10.64 35.04 7.10
N ARG A 436 10.05 34.78 8.24
CA ARG A 436 8.57 34.83 8.32
C ARG A 436 8.06 36.26 8.10
N GLU A 437 8.73 37.21 8.70
CA GLU A 437 8.30 38.62 8.52
C GLU A 437 8.41 39.04 7.05
N LYS A 438 9.49 38.57 6.43
CA LYS A 438 9.63 38.91 4.99
C LYS A 438 8.50 38.29 4.17
N MET A 439 8.11 37.08 4.55
CA MET A 439 7.01 36.44 3.78
C MET A 439 5.69 37.19 3.97
N GLN A 440 5.47 37.69 5.17
CA GLN A 440 4.18 38.34 5.48
C GLN A 440 4.08 39.69 4.77
N GLN A 441 5.24 40.22 4.42
CA GLN A 441 5.21 41.55 3.78
C GLN A 441 5.14 41.42 2.25
N ALA A 442 5.38 40.16 1.76
CA ALA A 442 5.40 39.98 0.29
C ALA A 442 3.98 39.99 -0.29
N GLU A 443 3.86 40.40 -1.58
CA GLU A 443 2.55 40.37 -2.29
C GLU A 443 2.08 38.92 -2.49
N GLY A 444 0.71 38.72 -2.35
CA GLY A 444 0.20 37.37 -2.66
C GLY A 444 0.22 36.46 -1.42
N TYR A 445 0.63 37.07 -0.26
CA TYR A 445 0.78 36.26 0.97
C TYR A 445 -0.59 35.89 1.53
N SER A 446 -0.74 34.74 1.80
CA SER A 446 -1.79 34.19 2.68
C SER A 446 -1.34 32.82 3.21
N VAL A 447 -1.82 32.54 4.39
CA VAL A 447 -1.39 31.25 5.01
C VAL A 447 -1.83 30.07 4.13
N GLN A 448 -2.94 30.19 3.52
CA GLN A 448 -3.44 29.10 2.63
C GLN A 448 -2.53 28.93 1.41
N ARG A 449 -2.13 29.99 0.86
CA ARG A 449 -1.27 29.86 -0.34
C ARG A 449 0.13 29.36 0.06
N MET A 450 0.56 29.69 1.38
CA MET A 450 1.86 29.12 1.83
C MET A 450 1.79 27.60 1.86
N ALA A 451 0.68 27.12 2.37
CA ALA A 451 0.54 25.64 2.41
C ALA A 451 0.59 25.05 1.00
N MET A 452 -0.07 25.75 0.01
CA MET A 452 -0.04 25.24 -1.39
C MET A 452 1.38 25.26 -1.95
N LEU A 453 2.16 26.33 -1.57
CA LEU A 453 3.56 26.36 -2.04
C LEU A 453 4.36 25.24 -1.40
N LEU A 454 4.14 25.03 -0.10
CA LEU A 454 4.90 23.97 0.60
C LEU A 454 4.63 22.61 -0.03
N ARG A 455 3.43 22.43 -0.52
CA ARG A 455 3.09 21.13 -1.13
C ARG A 455 3.98 20.84 -2.33
N HIS A 456 4.39 21.93 -3.03
CA HIS A 456 5.15 21.68 -4.27
C HIS A 456 6.60 22.15 -4.12
N LEU A 457 6.97 22.33 -2.84
CA LEU A 457 8.37 22.76 -2.63
C LEU A 457 9.33 21.62 -3.04
N PRO A 458 10.32 21.95 -3.81
CA PRO A 458 11.24 20.89 -4.22
C PRO A 458 12.06 20.34 -3.02
N SER A 459 12.57 19.12 -3.32
CA SER A 459 13.47 18.57 -2.26
C SER A 459 14.72 19.44 -2.10
N ASP A 460 15.32 19.38 -0.90
CA ASP A 460 16.46 20.28 -0.66
C ASP A 460 17.78 19.64 -1.12
N GLY A 461 17.63 18.44 -1.67
CA GLY A 461 18.80 17.82 -2.34
C GLY A 461 19.80 17.28 -1.31
N SER A 462 19.37 17.15 -0.07
CA SER A 462 20.32 16.65 0.95
C SER A 462 20.65 15.18 0.71
N ILE A 463 19.86 14.52 -0.12
CA ILE A 463 20.19 13.12 -0.50
C ILE A 463 20.64 13.11 -1.97
N LYS A 464 21.83 12.59 -2.02
CA LYS A 464 22.41 12.64 -3.38
C LYS A 464 22.56 11.21 -3.93
N PRO A 465 21.67 10.91 -4.87
CA PRO A 465 21.75 9.56 -5.46
C PRO A 465 22.96 9.42 -6.38
N GLN A 466 23.49 8.18 -6.39
CA GLN A 466 24.60 7.87 -7.32
C GLN A 466 24.10 7.81 -8.77
N ALA A 467 25.10 8.14 -9.65
CA ALA A 467 24.72 8.02 -11.07
C ALA A 467 24.59 6.54 -11.47
N GLY A 468 23.59 6.22 -12.22
CA GLY A 468 23.42 4.81 -12.66
C GLY A 468 22.99 4.77 -14.14
N ALA A 469 23.03 3.51 -14.67
CA ALA A 469 22.50 3.32 -16.05
C ALA A 469 21.09 3.90 -16.19
N TRP A 470 20.78 4.27 -17.32
CA TRP A 470 19.56 5.08 -17.55
C TRP A 470 18.30 4.30 -17.15
N ASP A 471 18.29 2.93 -17.03
CA ASP A 471 17.05 2.20 -16.67
C ASP A 471 17.22 1.53 -15.31
N ASP A 472 18.42 1.91 -14.73
CA ASP A 472 18.62 1.26 -13.43
C ASP A 472 18.32 2.24 -12.29
N ALA A 473 17.69 1.62 -11.29
CA ALA A 473 17.50 2.46 -10.10
C ALA A 473 18.83 3.06 -9.63
N ARG A 474 18.65 4.30 -9.03
CA ARG A 474 19.88 4.98 -8.56
C ARG A 474 19.97 4.85 -7.02
N LEU A 475 21.19 4.48 -6.65
CA LEU A 475 21.35 4.18 -5.21
C LEU A 475 21.79 5.44 -4.45
N PHE A 476 21.46 5.42 -3.09
CA PHE A 476 21.97 6.49 -2.20
C PHE A 476 22.18 5.92 -0.80
N THR A 477 23.06 6.66 -0.08
CA THR A 477 23.26 6.26 1.32
C THR A 477 23.23 7.51 2.22
N THR A 478 22.68 7.23 3.41
CA THR A 478 22.71 8.33 4.41
C THR A 478 23.35 7.79 5.69
N GLU A 479 24.07 8.71 6.33
CA GLU A 479 24.70 8.30 7.61
C GLU A 479 23.76 8.61 8.79
N GLY A 480 23.94 7.70 9.87
CA GLY A 480 23.09 7.91 11.06
C GLY A 480 23.63 9.03 11.95
N SER A 481 22.78 9.55 12.78
CA SER A 481 23.14 10.50 13.85
C SER A 481 22.42 10.08 15.14
N ASP A 482 22.55 11.07 16.15
CA ASP A 482 21.91 10.73 17.44
C ASP A 482 20.38 10.74 17.30
N THR A 483 19.87 11.42 16.32
CA THR A 483 18.40 11.62 16.26
C THR A 483 17.81 10.87 15.06
N GLU A 484 18.73 10.26 14.23
CA GLU A 484 18.16 9.51 13.09
C GLU A 484 19.11 8.36 12.72
N THR A 485 18.44 7.29 12.23
CA THR A 485 19.28 6.17 11.76
C THR A 485 19.66 6.37 10.28
N GLY A 486 20.90 5.82 9.90
CA GLY A 486 21.30 5.85 8.47
C GLY A 486 20.50 4.83 7.64
N CYS A 487 20.81 4.93 6.27
CA CYS A 487 20.09 3.94 5.45
C CYS A 487 20.80 3.78 4.11
N LEU A 488 20.59 2.60 3.57
CA LEU A 488 20.85 2.34 2.13
C LEU A 488 19.55 2.36 1.33
N GLY A 489 19.59 3.21 0.26
CA GLY A 489 18.29 3.31 -0.46
C GLY A 489 18.51 3.36 -1.98
N GLN A 490 17.34 3.33 -2.69
CA GLN A 490 17.34 3.53 -4.15
C GLN A 490 16.15 4.39 -4.56
N ILE A 491 16.40 5.18 -5.58
CA ILE A 491 15.29 5.91 -6.21
C ILE A 491 15.09 5.40 -7.64
N PRO A 492 13.80 5.59 -8.09
CA PRO A 492 13.53 5.11 -9.46
C PRO A 492 14.48 5.74 -10.49
N SER A 493 14.66 5.03 -11.62
CA SER A 493 15.68 5.42 -12.64
C SER A 493 15.37 6.80 -13.22
N GLU A 494 14.09 7.16 -13.32
CA GLU A 494 13.78 8.49 -13.90
C GLU A 494 13.14 9.39 -12.83
N TYR A 495 13.75 9.35 -11.67
CA TYR A 495 13.25 10.19 -10.55
C TYR A 495 13.30 11.67 -10.92
N ALA A 496 12.20 12.34 -10.64
CA ALA A 496 12.10 13.79 -10.88
C ALA A 496 11.44 14.46 -9.68
N ASP A 497 12.01 15.65 -9.32
CA ASP A 497 11.45 16.35 -8.13
C ASP A 497 10.06 16.89 -8.42
N THR A 498 9.71 16.90 -9.68
CA THR A 498 8.38 17.46 -10.05
C THR A 498 7.29 16.39 -9.87
N ARG A 499 7.69 15.20 -9.43
CA ARG A 499 6.72 14.11 -9.18
C ARG A 499 6.89 13.61 -7.74
N GLU A 500 5.75 13.24 -7.18
CA GLU A 500 5.84 12.60 -5.84
C GLU A 500 5.86 11.08 -5.96
N TYR A 501 6.71 10.52 -5.11
CA TYR A 501 6.90 9.05 -5.24
C TYR A 501 6.48 8.38 -3.92
N PRO A 502 5.82 7.15 -4.10
CA PRO A 502 5.61 6.37 -2.88
C PRO A 502 6.93 5.92 -2.24
N LEU A 503 6.86 5.84 -0.90
CA LEU A 503 8.07 5.39 -0.17
C LEU A 503 7.82 4.03 0.48
N LEU A 504 8.86 3.10 0.20
CA LEU A 504 8.82 1.80 0.86
C LEU A 504 10.05 1.67 1.78
N ILE A 505 9.75 1.56 3.07
CA ILE A 505 10.84 1.30 4.04
C ILE A 505 10.87 -0.20 4.36
N ALA A 506 12.05 -0.82 4.01
CA ALA A 506 12.14 -2.27 4.21
C ALA A 506 13.22 -2.58 5.25
N ILE A 507 12.74 -3.13 6.37
CA ILE A 507 13.68 -3.36 7.48
C ILE A 507 14.19 -4.80 7.39
N PRO A 508 15.54 -4.92 7.39
CA PRO A 508 16.17 -6.23 7.16
C PRO A 508 15.79 -7.24 8.25
N TYR A 509 16.06 -8.39 7.73
CA TYR A 509 16.03 -9.49 8.73
C TYR A 509 17.34 -9.55 9.50
N GLY A 510 17.29 -9.64 10.90
CA GLY A 510 18.44 -9.71 11.84
C GLY A 510 19.79 -9.70 11.11
N SER A 511 20.39 -10.77 10.51
CA SER A 511 21.81 -10.84 10.09
C SER A 511 21.93 -10.71 8.57
N SER A 512 20.79 -10.55 7.75
CA SER A 512 20.84 -10.53 6.27
C SER A 512 21.58 -9.30 5.74
N GLY A 513 21.70 -8.20 6.73
CA GLY A 513 22.46 -7.01 6.32
C GLY A 513 21.66 -6.12 5.36
N LEU A 514 21.93 -4.87 5.16
CA LEU A 514 21.23 -3.83 4.36
C LEU A 514 21.27 -4.18 2.87
N LYS A 515 22.36 -4.71 2.37
CA LYS A 515 22.50 -4.96 0.92
C LYS A 515 21.61 -6.12 0.47
N ALA A 516 21.63 -7.15 1.25
CA ALA A 516 20.79 -8.30 0.86
C ALA A 516 19.30 -7.91 0.83
N THR A 517 18.89 -7.12 1.84
CA THR A 517 17.47 -6.68 1.85
C THR A 517 17.17 -5.76 0.65
N LEU A 518 18.10 -4.86 0.41
CA LEU A 518 17.89 -4.00 -0.77
C LEU A 518 17.77 -4.83 -2.05
N GLN A 519 18.60 -5.86 -2.21
CA GLN A 519 18.59 -6.67 -3.45
C GLN A 519 17.26 -7.42 -3.58
N LEU A 520 16.73 -7.76 -2.52
CA LEU A 520 15.47 -8.52 -2.56
C LEU A 520 14.31 -7.66 -3.07
N TRP A 521 14.35 -6.28 -2.76
CA TRP A 521 13.18 -5.44 -3.06
C TRP A 521 13.45 -4.55 -4.27
N LYS A 522 14.71 -4.44 -4.68
CA LYS A 522 15.14 -3.32 -5.55
C LYS A 522 14.45 -3.41 -6.92
N ASP A 523 14.28 -4.65 -7.51
CA ASP A 523 13.74 -4.73 -8.89
C ASP A 523 12.23 -4.42 -8.88
N TYR A 524 11.58 -4.89 -7.78
CA TYR A 524 10.12 -4.62 -7.75
C TYR A 524 9.84 -3.15 -7.43
N ALA A 525 10.67 -2.62 -6.54
CA ALA A 525 10.46 -1.18 -6.22
C ALA A 525 10.70 -0.30 -7.45
N ASN A 526 11.76 -0.60 -8.23
CA ASN A 526 12.04 0.23 -9.42
C ASN A 526 10.95 0.05 -10.48
N ARG A 527 10.51 -1.20 -10.62
CA ARG A 527 9.49 -1.48 -11.65
C ARG A 527 8.19 -0.73 -11.33
N HIS A 528 7.94 -0.47 -10.02
CA HIS A 528 6.62 0.13 -9.67
C HIS A 528 6.81 1.58 -9.23
N GLY A 529 8.04 2.13 -9.39
CA GLY A 529 8.29 3.58 -9.20
C GLY A 529 8.32 3.95 -7.72
N TYR A 530 8.86 3.07 -6.84
CA TYR A 530 8.92 3.38 -5.40
C TYR A 530 10.34 3.81 -5.03
N VAL A 531 10.34 4.82 -4.15
CA VAL A 531 11.61 5.02 -3.42
C VAL A 531 11.74 3.96 -2.33
N LEU A 532 12.91 3.23 -2.40
CA LEU A 532 13.15 2.15 -1.40
C LEU A 532 14.24 2.59 -0.42
N ALA A 533 13.90 2.41 0.88
CA ALA A 533 14.91 2.75 1.91
C ALA A 533 15.06 1.58 2.88
N VAL A 534 16.34 1.20 3.05
CA VAL A 534 16.62 0.11 4.01
C VAL A 534 17.40 0.72 5.19
N PRO A 535 16.67 0.84 6.33
CA PRO A 535 17.28 1.54 7.47
C PRO A 535 18.33 0.67 8.17
N ASP A 536 19.32 1.37 8.69
CA ASP A 536 20.35 0.69 9.52
C ASP A 536 19.93 0.73 10.99
N LEU A 537 18.83 0.13 11.23
CA LEU A 537 18.18 0.23 12.56
C LEU A 537 18.60 -0.95 13.42
N LEU A 538 19.01 -2.09 12.84
CA LEU A 538 19.30 -3.30 13.62
C LEU A 538 20.82 -3.47 13.73
N PRO A 539 21.40 -3.49 15.02
CA PRO A 539 22.86 -3.66 15.15
C PRO A 539 23.35 -4.96 14.49
N PRO A 540 24.54 -4.88 13.85
CA PRO A 540 25.13 -6.01 13.10
C PRO A 540 25.48 -7.18 14.03
N THR A 541 25.72 -6.94 15.47
CA THR A 541 26.34 -7.92 16.38
C THR A 541 25.29 -8.48 17.34
N ASP A 542 23.98 -7.88 17.35
CA ASP A 542 22.80 -8.33 18.11
C ASP A 542 21.56 -8.32 17.20
N PRO A 543 21.11 -9.43 16.67
CA PRO A 543 20.10 -9.49 15.61
C PRO A 543 18.70 -9.13 16.14
N GLY A 544 18.63 -8.44 17.46
CA GLY A 544 17.22 -8.31 17.87
C GLY A 544 16.80 -6.83 17.88
N TYR A 545 15.65 -6.53 17.56
CA TYR A 545 14.96 -5.23 17.68
C TYR A 545 14.59 -4.98 19.15
N ALA A 546 15.24 -3.86 19.77
CA ALA A 546 15.11 -3.63 21.22
C ALA A 546 13.86 -2.79 21.54
N ALA A 547 13.32 -2.17 20.48
CA ALA A 547 12.10 -1.34 20.61
C ALA A 547 12.29 -0.24 21.64
N THR A 548 13.54 0.39 21.70
CA THR A 548 13.78 1.48 22.66
C THR A 548 13.23 2.80 22.11
N ALA A 549 13.04 3.73 23.03
CA ALA A 549 12.58 5.07 22.62
C ALA A 549 13.59 5.71 21.66
N THR A 550 14.81 5.45 21.87
CA THR A 550 15.85 6.03 20.98
C THR A 550 15.74 5.45 19.57
N GLN A 551 15.68 4.10 19.47
CA GLN A 551 15.55 3.48 18.12
C GLN A 551 14.28 3.96 17.40
N HIS A 552 13.26 4.05 18.21
CA HIS A 552 11.99 4.59 17.65
C HIS A 552 12.17 6.02 17.13
N ALA A 553 12.76 6.91 17.90
CA ALA A 553 12.96 8.31 17.47
C ALA A 553 13.89 8.37 16.26
N GLN A 554 14.92 7.56 16.24
CA GLN A 554 15.84 7.55 15.09
C GLN A 554 15.11 7.14 13.79
N MET A 555 14.25 6.18 13.94
CA MET A 555 13.49 5.79 12.74
C MET A 555 12.59 6.95 12.26
N LEU A 556 11.87 7.61 13.20
CA LEU A 556 11.03 8.76 12.78
C LEU A 556 11.90 9.85 12.16
N GLY A 557 13.08 10.05 12.71
CA GLY A 557 14.01 11.03 12.11
C GLY A 557 14.39 10.65 10.67
N LEU A 558 14.65 9.33 10.44
CA LEU A 558 14.99 8.93 9.06
C LEU A 558 13.84 9.24 8.09
N ILE A 559 12.60 8.94 8.54
CA ILE A 559 11.45 9.20 7.63
C ILE A 559 11.38 10.69 7.30
N ARG A 560 11.60 11.50 8.32
CA ARG A 560 11.60 12.96 8.08
C ARG A 560 12.72 13.36 7.12
N ARG A 561 13.88 12.80 7.31
CA ARG A 561 15.02 13.12 6.44
C ARG A 561 14.73 12.72 4.99
N LEU A 562 14.13 11.55 4.82
CA LEU A 562 13.83 11.11 3.44
C LEU A 562 12.78 12.03 2.80
N LYS A 563 11.82 12.48 3.57
CA LYS A 563 10.78 13.39 3.00
C LYS A 563 11.37 14.77 2.71
N GLN A 564 12.41 15.04 3.45
CA GLN A 564 13.06 16.35 3.21
C GLN A 564 13.96 16.28 1.97
N GLY A 565 14.69 15.19 1.78
CA GLY A 565 15.76 15.11 0.75
C GLY A 565 15.20 14.58 -0.57
N LEU A 566 13.95 13.99 -0.48
CA LEU A 566 13.43 13.39 -1.72
C LEU A 566 11.96 13.79 -1.88
N SER A 567 11.40 13.68 -3.17
CA SER A 567 9.99 14.01 -3.42
C SER A 567 9.12 12.79 -3.10
N ILE A 568 8.61 12.80 -1.86
CA ILE A 568 7.86 11.61 -1.39
C ILE A 568 6.38 12.00 -1.25
N ASP A 569 5.56 11.10 -1.70
CA ASP A 569 4.12 11.24 -1.45
C ASP A 569 3.81 10.78 -0.02
N SER A 570 3.38 11.81 0.85
CA SER A 570 3.23 11.53 2.29
C SER A 570 2.06 10.58 2.56
N ASP A 571 1.16 10.40 1.55
CA ASP A 571 0.01 9.51 1.77
C ASP A 571 0.30 8.09 1.25
N ARG A 572 1.52 7.91 0.74
CA ARG A 572 1.86 6.56 0.23
C ARG A 572 3.23 6.16 0.77
N VAL A 573 3.29 6.14 2.11
CA VAL A 573 4.48 5.63 2.81
C VAL A 573 4.14 4.26 3.40
N PHE A 574 5.02 3.25 3.00
CA PHE A 574 4.79 1.88 3.46
C PHE A 574 5.99 1.42 4.29
N ILE A 575 5.64 0.59 5.27
CA ILE A 575 6.77 0.03 6.05
C ILE A 575 6.63 -1.49 6.08
N ALA A 576 7.79 -2.16 5.70
CA ALA A 576 7.81 -3.64 5.61
C ALA A 576 9.01 -4.17 6.40
N GLY A 577 8.82 -5.35 6.85
CA GLY A 577 9.97 -5.97 7.55
C GLY A 577 9.89 -7.49 7.52
N HIS A 578 11.13 -8.12 7.60
CA HIS A 578 11.21 -9.59 7.65
C HIS A 578 11.69 -10.03 9.05
N GLY A 579 10.99 -11.16 9.56
CA GLY A 579 11.42 -11.65 10.88
C GLY A 579 11.45 -10.54 11.95
N VAL A 580 12.73 -10.30 12.47
CA VAL A 580 12.85 -9.25 13.52
C VAL A 580 12.53 -7.87 12.91
N GLY A 581 12.91 -7.65 11.66
CA GLY A 581 12.50 -6.40 10.96
C GLY A 581 10.98 -6.24 10.89
N ALA A 582 10.25 -7.43 10.73
CA ALA A 582 8.77 -7.33 10.74
C ALA A 582 8.26 -6.85 12.10
N ASP A 583 8.92 -7.26 13.18
CA ASP A 583 8.51 -6.78 14.53
C ASP A 583 8.76 -5.28 14.67
N ALA A 584 9.89 -4.82 14.15
CA ALA A 584 10.14 -3.37 14.18
C ALA A 584 9.10 -2.59 13.37
N ALA A 585 8.83 -3.12 12.16
CA ALA A 585 7.85 -2.40 11.33
C ALA A 585 6.49 -2.31 12.03
N MET A 586 6.11 -3.40 12.62
CA MET A 586 4.79 -3.40 13.31
C MET A 586 4.82 -2.45 14.50
N ASP A 587 5.87 -2.49 15.25
CA ASP A 587 5.99 -1.59 16.42
C ASP A 587 5.90 -0.12 15.99
N ILE A 588 6.65 0.28 14.99
CA ILE A 588 6.66 1.68 14.53
C ILE A 588 5.28 2.06 13.96
N ALA A 589 4.71 1.11 13.23
CA ALA A 589 3.44 1.43 12.54
C ALA A 589 2.31 1.63 13.56
N THR A 590 2.30 0.84 14.62
CA THR A 590 1.17 0.96 15.56
C THR A 590 1.36 2.19 16.45
N ALA A 591 2.61 2.64 16.56
CA ALA A 591 2.84 3.86 17.34
C ALA A 591 2.49 5.12 16.53
N HIS A 592 2.56 4.92 15.20
CA HIS A 592 2.25 6.09 14.34
C HIS A 592 1.46 5.63 13.12
N PRO A 593 0.21 5.20 13.38
CA PRO A 593 -0.57 4.67 12.25
C PRO A 593 -0.93 5.77 11.25
N ASP A 594 -0.76 7.03 11.66
CA ASP A 594 -1.13 8.16 10.78
C ASP A 594 0.00 8.47 9.78
N LEU A 595 1.13 7.68 9.82
CA LEU A 595 2.25 7.96 8.89
C LEU A 595 2.21 7.01 7.69
N PHE A 596 1.44 5.93 7.84
CA PHE A 596 1.70 4.88 6.84
C PHE A 596 0.39 4.59 6.08
N ALA A 597 0.61 4.31 4.83
CA ALA A 597 -0.51 3.83 3.98
C ALA A 597 -0.70 2.32 4.13
N GLY A 598 0.31 1.62 4.62
CA GLY A 598 0.17 0.16 4.82
C GLY A 598 1.40 -0.40 5.53
N VAL A 599 1.15 -1.59 6.23
CA VAL A 599 2.25 -2.29 6.92
C VAL A 599 2.33 -3.73 6.38
N ILE A 600 3.66 -4.14 6.18
CA ILE A 600 3.83 -5.47 5.54
C ILE A 600 4.79 -6.29 6.39
N PRO A 601 4.25 -6.94 7.36
CA PRO A 601 5.14 -7.83 8.15
C PRO A 601 5.27 -9.21 7.49
N ILE A 602 6.59 -9.64 7.32
CA ILE A 602 6.83 -10.96 6.71
C ILE A 602 7.56 -11.83 7.74
N SER A 603 6.81 -12.84 8.11
CA SER A 603 7.37 -13.84 9.05
C SER A 603 7.70 -13.19 10.39
N GLY A 604 6.89 -12.25 10.88
CA GLY A 604 7.09 -11.61 12.21
C GLY A 604 6.36 -12.39 13.30
N LEU A 605 6.75 -12.07 14.59
CA LEU A 605 6.13 -12.82 15.71
C LEU A 605 5.35 -11.87 16.62
N GLY A 606 5.43 -10.60 16.30
CA GLY A 606 4.66 -9.67 17.13
C GLY A 606 5.20 -9.65 18.57
N ARG A 607 6.34 -9.02 18.89
CA ARG A 607 6.99 -8.99 20.23
C ARG A 607 6.98 -7.57 20.78
N LYS A 608 7.23 -7.45 22.13
CA LYS A 608 7.50 -6.20 22.85
C LYS A 608 6.24 -5.32 22.93
N HIS A 609 6.27 -4.13 22.35
CA HIS A 609 5.17 -3.17 22.61
C HIS A 609 3.88 -3.62 21.90
N LEU A 610 4.00 -4.42 20.93
CA LEU A 610 2.90 -4.67 19.99
C LEU A 610 1.69 -5.25 20.73
N LEU A 611 1.92 -6.05 21.74
CA LEU A 611 0.76 -6.64 22.45
C LEU A 611 -0.16 -5.55 23.01
N TRP A 612 0.38 -4.40 23.20
CA TRP A 612 -0.44 -3.34 23.85
C TRP A 612 -0.88 -2.28 22.82
N THR A 613 -0.20 -2.25 21.70
CA THR A 613 -0.47 -1.07 20.85
C THR A 613 -1.15 -1.51 19.55
N ILE A 614 -1.37 -2.81 19.39
CA ILE A 614 -1.86 -3.30 18.07
C ILE A 614 -3.22 -2.65 17.77
N GLN A 615 -3.91 -2.26 18.82
CA GLN A 615 -5.26 -1.72 18.56
C GLN A 615 -5.18 -0.26 18.11
N ASN A 616 -4.00 0.27 18.27
CA ASN A 616 -3.82 1.67 17.77
C ASN A 616 -3.98 1.73 16.24
N SER A 617 -3.97 0.67 15.53
CA SER A 617 -3.87 0.74 14.06
C SER A 617 -5.12 0.16 13.42
N SER A 618 -6.24 0.38 14.07
CA SER A 618 -7.49 -0.25 13.55
C SER A 618 -7.81 0.23 12.14
N ASN A 619 -7.32 1.47 11.76
CA ASN A 619 -7.65 1.98 10.41
C ASN A 619 -6.46 1.85 9.47
N LEU A 620 -5.40 1.26 9.98
CA LEU A 620 -4.21 1.08 9.14
C LEU A 620 -4.27 -0.27 8.41
N PRO A 621 -4.17 -0.23 7.07
CA PRO A 621 -4.18 -1.48 6.29
C PRO A 621 -2.93 -2.33 6.55
N TRP A 622 -3.20 -3.75 6.78
CA TRP A 622 -2.10 -4.70 7.01
C TRP A 622 -2.11 -5.80 5.94
N TYR A 623 -0.90 -6.07 5.40
CA TYR A 623 -0.67 -7.24 4.51
C TYR A 623 0.33 -8.19 5.19
N VAL A 624 -0.31 -9.14 5.97
CA VAL A 624 0.55 -10.02 6.81
C VAL A 624 0.85 -11.31 6.05
N ILE A 625 2.21 -11.62 6.01
CA ILE A 625 2.62 -12.87 5.31
C ILE A 625 3.27 -13.80 6.33
N VAL A 626 2.67 -15.04 6.31
CA VAL A 626 3.22 -15.94 7.33
C VAL A 626 3.17 -17.37 6.79
N GLY A 627 4.19 -18.16 7.24
CA GLY A 627 4.15 -19.62 6.99
C GLY A 627 3.66 -20.39 8.21
N THR A 628 2.95 -21.51 8.02
CA THR A 628 2.28 -22.19 9.16
C THR A 628 3.27 -23.06 9.92
N ARG A 629 4.52 -23.21 9.41
CA ARG A 629 5.49 -24.07 10.14
C ARG A 629 6.61 -23.20 10.70
N GLN A 630 6.37 -21.83 10.63
CA GLN A 630 7.41 -20.99 11.25
C GLN A 630 7.40 -21.18 12.77
N PRO A 631 8.56 -21.00 13.40
CA PRO A 631 8.61 -21.14 14.86
C PRO A 631 7.67 -20.15 15.56
N HIS A 632 6.95 -20.68 16.60
CA HIS A 632 6.07 -19.90 17.48
C HIS A 632 4.83 -19.41 16.73
N TYR A 633 4.56 -20.06 15.58
CA TYR A 633 3.34 -19.69 14.84
C TYR A 633 2.10 -19.92 15.72
N PRO A 634 1.91 -21.09 16.37
CA PRO A 634 0.68 -21.27 17.14
C PRO A 634 0.69 -20.48 18.46
N THR A 635 1.95 -20.37 19.02
CA THR A 635 1.98 -19.84 20.40
C THR A 635 2.05 -18.31 20.39
N ARG A 636 2.44 -17.68 19.24
CA ARG A 636 2.57 -16.19 19.28
C ARG A 636 1.81 -15.57 18.10
N MET A 637 2.08 -16.00 16.90
CA MET A 637 1.49 -15.31 15.72
C MET A 637 -0.04 -15.48 15.71
N ILE A 638 -0.57 -16.66 15.97
CA ILE A 638 -2.04 -16.85 15.87
C ILE A 638 -2.73 -15.98 16.92
N PRO A 639 -2.28 -15.98 18.18
CA PRO A 639 -2.96 -15.10 19.16
C PRO A 639 -2.89 -13.63 18.73
N LEU A 640 -1.76 -13.20 18.26
CA LEU A 640 -1.67 -11.81 17.77
C LEU A 640 -2.69 -11.54 16.65
N LEU A 641 -2.74 -12.47 15.65
CA LEU A 641 -3.68 -12.26 14.53
C LEU A 641 -5.13 -12.30 15.03
N ASN A 642 -5.38 -13.18 16.04
CA ASN A 642 -6.75 -13.22 16.58
C ASN A 642 -7.11 -11.88 17.25
N ARG A 643 -6.13 -11.40 17.96
CA ARG A 643 -6.39 -10.09 18.59
C ARG A 643 -6.61 -9.00 17.52
N MET A 644 -5.81 -9.07 16.46
CA MET A 644 -5.91 -8.07 15.37
C MET A 644 -7.26 -8.19 14.64
N LEU A 645 -7.74 -9.43 14.53
CA LEU A 645 -8.92 -9.62 13.66
C LEU A 645 -10.19 -9.69 14.50
N SER A 646 -9.96 -9.64 15.85
CA SER A 646 -11.17 -9.72 16.69
C SER A 646 -11.82 -8.32 16.79
N ARG A 647 -13.15 -8.43 17.09
CA ARG A 647 -13.97 -7.21 17.25
C ARG A 647 -13.49 -6.40 18.46
N ILE A 648 -13.19 -5.09 18.10
CA ILE A 648 -12.83 -4.25 19.28
C ILE A 648 -14.06 -3.39 19.66
N HIS A 649 -14.60 -3.71 20.91
CA HIS A 649 -15.66 -2.81 21.43
C HIS A 649 -15.03 -1.56 22.05
N ALA A 650 -14.54 -0.73 21.14
CA ALA A 650 -14.12 0.50 21.86
C ALA A 650 -15.31 1.44 22.03
N ARG A 651 -15.96 1.27 23.35
CA ARG A 651 -16.83 2.31 23.96
C ARG A 651 -17.92 2.78 22.99
N GLY A 652 -18.67 1.76 22.32
CA GLY A 652 -19.92 1.99 21.55
C GLY A 652 -19.65 2.03 20.04
N ARG A 653 -18.23 1.90 19.63
CA ARG A 653 -17.89 1.83 18.19
C ARG A 653 -17.12 0.55 17.89
N LEU A 654 -17.81 -0.19 17.11
CA LEU A 654 -17.19 -1.48 16.71
C LEU A 654 -16.09 -1.23 15.67
N GLU A 655 -14.63 -1.46 16.21
CA GLU A 655 -13.59 -1.28 15.18
C GLU A 655 -12.83 -2.60 14.93
N TYR A 656 -12.40 -2.67 13.71
CA TYR A 656 -11.61 -3.85 13.29
C TYR A 656 -10.31 -3.40 12.64
N CYS A 657 -9.27 -4.26 12.89
CA CYS A 657 -8.06 -3.94 12.08
C CYS A 657 -8.27 -4.32 10.61
N ASN A 658 -7.93 -3.35 9.75
CA ASN A 658 -7.94 -3.63 8.29
C ASN A 658 -6.73 -4.49 7.90
N ALA A 659 -6.97 -5.90 8.07
CA ALA A 659 -5.77 -6.74 7.82
C ALA A 659 -6.12 -7.85 6.83
N MET A 660 -5.19 -8.06 5.89
CA MET A 660 -5.20 -9.25 5.02
C MET A 660 -4.02 -10.16 5.39
N VAL A 661 -4.46 -11.45 5.72
CA VAL A 661 -3.40 -12.40 6.11
C VAL A 661 -3.17 -13.41 4.99
N VAL A 662 -1.89 -13.47 4.61
CA VAL A 662 -1.51 -14.46 3.58
C VAL A 662 -0.75 -15.60 4.29
N SER A 663 -1.44 -16.71 4.23
CA SER A 663 -0.83 -17.88 4.91
C SER A 663 -0.29 -18.89 3.89
N TYR A 664 0.96 -19.32 4.13
CA TYR A 664 1.58 -20.37 3.29
C TYR A 664 1.65 -21.67 4.09
N PRO A 665 0.78 -22.59 3.70
CA PRO A 665 0.69 -23.84 4.47
C PRO A 665 1.97 -24.68 4.35
N GLU A 666 2.40 -25.24 5.47
CA GLU A 666 3.53 -26.17 5.57
C GLU A 666 4.85 -25.50 5.20
N ARG A 667 4.77 -24.17 5.15
CA ARG A 667 6.03 -23.46 4.85
C ARG A 667 6.50 -22.70 6.10
N GLY A 668 7.88 -22.58 6.28
CA GLY A 668 8.47 -21.90 7.46
C GLY A 668 8.84 -20.45 7.15
N VAL A 669 9.94 -19.96 7.78
CA VAL A 669 10.38 -18.56 7.57
C VAL A 669 11.12 -18.46 6.23
N GLU A 670 10.63 -17.51 5.36
CA GLU A 670 11.20 -17.27 4.02
C GLU A 670 11.03 -15.79 3.65
N SER A 671 11.65 -15.57 2.50
CA SER A 671 11.43 -14.19 2.01
C SER A 671 10.03 -14.04 1.37
N TYR A 672 9.50 -15.18 0.81
CA TYR A 672 8.20 -15.21 0.11
C TYR A 672 8.19 -14.23 -1.06
N ALA A 673 9.38 -14.23 -1.75
CA ALA A 673 9.51 -13.29 -2.90
C ALA A 673 8.40 -13.55 -3.93
N GLU A 674 7.88 -14.79 -3.90
CA GLU A 674 6.79 -15.09 -4.87
C GLU A 674 5.53 -14.27 -4.59
N GLU A 675 5.44 -13.62 -3.42
CA GLU A 675 4.22 -12.82 -3.09
C GLU A 675 4.39 -11.36 -3.55
N PHE A 676 5.52 -10.90 -3.98
CA PHE A 676 5.79 -9.47 -4.22
C PHE A 676 4.91 -8.93 -5.35
N PRO A 677 4.70 -9.72 -6.44
CA PRO A 677 3.82 -9.14 -7.48
C PRO A 677 2.45 -8.76 -6.91
N GLN A 678 1.79 -9.72 -6.21
CA GLN A 678 0.48 -9.37 -5.62
C GLN A 678 0.62 -8.30 -4.54
N LEU A 679 1.68 -8.34 -3.81
CA LEU A 679 1.90 -7.33 -2.75
C LEU A 679 1.98 -5.92 -3.34
N PHE A 680 2.68 -5.68 -4.44
CA PHE A 680 2.79 -4.33 -5.02
C PHE A 680 1.48 -3.91 -5.68
N GLU A 681 0.65 -4.92 -6.12
CA GLU A 681 -0.72 -4.54 -6.57
C GLU A 681 -1.56 -4.00 -5.40
N TRP A 682 -1.35 -4.66 -4.29
CA TRP A 682 -2.08 -4.18 -3.10
C TRP A 682 -1.58 -2.79 -2.67
N MET A 683 -0.27 -2.57 -2.70
CA MET A 683 0.26 -1.25 -2.30
C MET A 683 -0.21 -0.15 -3.26
N ALA A 684 -0.41 -0.53 -4.54
CA ALA A 684 -0.75 0.49 -5.57
C ALA A 684 -2.13 1.10 -5.28
N VAL A 685 -2.92 0.35 -4.52
CA VAL A 685 -4.28 0.90 -4.36
C VAL A 685 -4.44 1.45 -2.94
N GLN A 686 -3.33 1.46 -2.21
CA GLN A 686 -3.45 1.93 -0.81
C GLN A 686 -3.00 3.39 -0.71
N LYS A 687 -3.77 4.11 0.16
CA LYS A 687 -3.37 5.46 0.58
C LYS A 687 -3.67 5.65 2.07
N ARG A 688 -2.81 6.53 2.63
CA ARG A 688 -3.06 6.83 4.05
C ARG A 688 -4.50 7.30 4.26
N SER A 689 -5.15 6.73 5.37
CA SER A 689 -6.58 7.05 5.61
C SER A 689 -6.73 8.51 6.06
N ALA A 690 -7.93 9.02 5.77
CA ALA A 690 -8.23 10.38 6.26
C ALA A 690 -8.20 10.43 7.80
N PRO A 691 -7.94 11.70 8.29
CA PRO A 691 -7.92 11.79 9.75
C PRO A 691 -9.26 11.34 10.37
N SER A 692 -9.07 10.56 11.42
CA SER A 692 -10.26 9.99 12.08
C SER A 692 -10.95 11.05 12.95
N ASP A 693 -12.25 10.91 13.04
CA ASP A 693 -12.98 11.86 13.93
C ASP A 693 -12.85 11.43 15.40
N TRP A 694 -12.15 10.44 15.66
CA TRP A 694 -11.94 9.99 17.05
C TRP A 694 -10.56 9.35 17.18
N ILE A 695 -10.08 9.30 18.40
CA ILE A 695 -8.75 8.73 18.66
C ILE A 695 -8.83 7.91 19.96
N ASP A 696 -8.43 6.65 19.80
CA ASP A 696 -8.28 5.76 20.98
C ASP A 696 -6.97 4.98 20.86
N ALA A 697 -6.03 5.52 21.64
CA ALA A 697 -4.69 4.92 21.44
C ALA A 697 -4.04 4.71 22.81
N THR A 698 -3.24 3.64 22.75
CA THR A 698 -2.43 3.36 23.96
C THR A 698 -0.95 3.71 23.69
N THR A 699 -0.37 4.41 24.72
CA THR A 699 1.06 4.75 24.57
C THR A 699 1.85 4.08 25.71
N VAL A 700 3.02 3.57 25.33
CA VAL A 700 3.80 2.87 26.38
C VAL A 700 5.25 3.35 26.33
N ARG A 701 5.44 4.36 25.37
CA ARG A 701 6.83 4.85 25.20
C ARG A 701 6.82 6.38 25.18
N SER A 702 7.99 7.03 25.57
CA SER A 702 8.05 8.50 25.70
C SER A 702 8.03 9.18 24.32
N THR A 703 8.25 8.43 23.30
CA THR A 703 8.34 9.07 21.97
C THR A 703 7.01 8.90 21.22
N ASP A 704 6.00 8.31 21.83
CA ASP A 704 4.64 8.25 21.23
C ASP A 704 3.91 9.57 21.46
N LEU A 705 4.25 10.58 20.63
CA LEU A 705 3.79 11.93 21.04
C LEU A 705 2.74 12.45 20.06
N SER A 706 2.47 11.73 19.08
CA SER A 706 1.59 12.40 18.09
C SER A 706 0.55 11.39 17.57
N TRP A 707 -0.76 11.85 17.57
CA TRP A 707 -1.86 11.04 17.00
C TRP A 707 -2.84 11.94 16.23
N GLY A 708 -2.69 11.91 14.90
CA GLY A 708 -3.61 12.72 14.07
C GLY A 708 -3.60 14.19 14.49
N TRP A 709 -4.75 14.65 14.87
CA TRP A 709 -4.90 16.10 15.17
C TRP A 709 -4.66 16.35 16.66
N ILE A 710 -4.13 15.33 17.43
CA ILE A 710 -3.74 15.53 18.84
C ILE A 710 -2.23 15.27 18.97
N GLY A 711 -1.51 16.26 19.57
CA GLY A 711 -0.07 16.10 19.85
C GLY A 711 0.23 16.31 21.33
N MET A 712 1.44 15.75 21.70
CA MET A 712 1.87 15.92 23.11
C MET A 712 3.32 16.40 23.13
N ASP A 713 3.50 17.27 24.17
CA ASP A 713 4.90 17.72 24.35
C ASP A 713 5.70 16.69 25.17
N SER A 714 4.94 16.05 26.06
CA SER A 714 5.62 15.00 26.85
C SER A 714 4.57 14.03 27.40
N ILE A 715 5.14 12.86 27.76
CA ILE A 715 4.28 11.85 28.42
C ILE A 715 4.78 11.65 29.84
N GLU A 716 3.86 11.58 30.77
CA GLU A 716 4.26 11.38 32.18
C GLU A 716 5.10 10.11 32.35
N PRO A 717 6.11 10.15 33.20
CA PRO A 717 7.12 9.08 33.33
C PRO A 717 6.48 7.75 33.76
N ARG A 718 5.39 7.77 34.48
CA ARG A 718 4.80 6.47 34.91
C ARG A 718 4.27 5.67 33.71
N PHE A 719 4.00 6.39 32.52
CA PHE A 719 3.48 5.65 31.33
C PHE A 719 4.62 5.32 30.37
N THR A 720 5.94 5.51 30.78
CA THR A 720 7.02 5.34 29.79
C THR A 720 7.97 4.25 30.29
N SER A 721 7.43 3.26 31.04
CA SER A 721 8.31 2.24 31.63
C SER A 721 8.92 1.33 30.56
N LEU A 722 8.47 1.50 29.35
CA LEU A 722 9.04 0.61 28.32
C LEU A 722 9.92 1.39 27.36
N ASP A 723 10.55 2.46 27.83
CA ASP A 723 11.51 3.18 26.99
C ASP A 723 12.75 2.32 26.72
N GLU A 724 12.97 1.40 27.63
CA GLU A 724 14.13 0.49 27.44
C GLU A 724 13.74 -0.93 27.85
N PRO A 725 12.96 -1.58 27.02
CA PRO A 725 12.56 -2.94 27.40
C PRO A 725 13.76 -3.90 27.40
N LEU A 726 13.78 -4.80 28.37
CA LEU A 726 14.93 -5.72 28.46
C LEU A 726 14.58 -7.09 27.86
N SER A 727 13.22 -7.39 27.99
CA SER A 727 12.77 -8.68 27.43
C SER A 727 11.52 -8.49 26.57
N PRO A 728 11.30 -9.43 25.59
CA PRO A 728 10.12 -9.33 24.73
C PRO A 728 8.81 -9.46 25.53
N ASP A 729 8.87 -9.89 26.78
CA ASP A 729 7.60 -10.12 27.53
C ASP A 729 7.42 -9.03 28.60
N ASP A 730 8.36 -8.05 28.55
CA ASP A 730 8.17 -6.95 29.51
C ASP A 730 6.78 -6.32 29.38
N ARG A 731 6.27 -6.02 30.61
CA ARG A 731 4.93 -5.37 30.65
C ARG A 731 5.06 -3.94 31.19
N PRO A 732 4.16 -3.11 30.55
CA PRO A 732 4.24 -1.74 31.09
C PRO A 732 3.71 -1.65 32.52
N GLU A 733 4.43 -0.83 33.33
CA GLU A 733 3.91 -0.57 34.70
C GLU A 733 2.51 0.05 34.65
N SER A 734 2.33 0.93 33.75
CA SER A 734 1.01 1.56 33.47
C SER A 734 0.94 1.94 32.00
N GLU A 735 -0.40 2.01 31.56
CA GLU A 735 -0.60 2.40 30.13
C GLU A 735 -1.13 3.85 30.07
N GLY A 736 -0.52 4.58 29.13
CA GLY A 736 -1.10 5.91 28.81
C GLY A 736 -2.17 5.81 27.73
N HIS A 737 -3.32 6.47 28.04
CA HIS A 737 -4.39 6.42 27.01
C HIS A 737 -4.64 7.82 26.44
N VAL A 738 -4.67 7.81 25.08
CA VAL A 738 -5.14 9.03 24.39
C VAL A 738 -6.54 8.78 23.81
N GLN A 739 -7.47 9.56 24.49
CA GLN A 739 -8.87 9.41 24.03
C GLN A 739 -9.48 10.78 23.72
N ALA A 740 -9.84 10.76 22.41
CA ALA A 740 -10.41 12.05 21.98
C ALA A 740 -11.36 11.83 20.81
N GLU A 741 -12.41 12.77 20.75
CA GLU A 741 -13.36 12.64 19.64
C GLU A 741 -13.84 14.03 19.20
N ILE A 742 -14.23 13.95 17.96
CA ILE A 742 -14.81 15.20 17.41
C ILE A 742 -16.33 15.04 17.37
N ASN A 743 -16.97 16.04 18.06
CA ASN A 743 -18.44 16.11 18.00
C ASN A 743 -18.92 17.15 16.98
N GLN A 744 -19.42 16.66 15.92
CA GLN A 744 -19.76 17.57 14.81
C GLN A 744 -20.93 18.48 15.19
N LYS A 745 -21.93 17.95 15.91
CA LYS A 745 -23.13 18.76 16.24
C LYS A 745 -22.77 19.92 17.18
N ALA A 746 -21.86 19.59 18.01
CA ALA A 746 -21.49 20.65 18.98
C ALA A 746 -20.26 21.42 18.50
N ASN A 747 -19.74 21.02 17.33
CA ASN A 747 -18.48 21.61 16.86
C ASN A 747 -17.44 21.70 17.98
N ALA A 748 -17.26 20.49 18.61
CA ALA A 748 -16.37 20.47 19.80
C ALA A 748 -15.43 19.26 19.69
N ILE A 749 -14.23 19.53 20.26
CA ILE A 749 -13.27 18.42 20.43
C ILE A 749 -13.26 18.04 21.92
N ARG A 750 -13.59 16.80 22.12
CA ARG A 750 -13.63 16.32 23.52
C ARG A 750 -12.44 15.38 23.79
N ILE A 751 -11.76 15.82 24.84
CA ILE A 751 -10.58 15.01 25.21
C ILE A 751 -10.86 14.37 26.58
N ARG A 752 -10.97 13.12 26.57
CA ARG A 752 -11.32 12.41 27.83
C ARG A 752 -10.07 12.04 28.61
N SER A 753 -9.13 11.59 27.89
CA SER A 753 -7.89 11.19 28.59
C SER A 753 -6.66 11.56 27.74
N LEU A 754 -5.67 12.06 28.42
CA LEU A 754 -4.37 12.40 27.80
C LEU A 754 -3.24 12.18 28.82
N PRO A 755 -2.23 11.35 28.53
CA PRO A 755 -1.25 10.90 29.52
C PRO A 755 -0.11 11.92 29.71
N GLY A 756 -0.34 13.16 29.38
CA GLY A 756 0.68 14.22 29.56
C GLY A 756 0.16 15.56 29.03
N ASN A 757 1.18 16.54 28.90
CA ASN A 757 0.84 17.85 28.31
C ASN A 757 0.76 17.76 26.78
N GLY A 758 -0.40 18.44 26.29
CA GLY A 758 -0.53 18.23 24.82
C GLY A 758 -1.21 19.43 24.16
N PHE A 759 -1.44 19.26 22.91
CA PHE A 759 -2.09 20.34 22.13
C PHE A 759 -2.94 19.71 21.02
N VAL A 760 -3.90 20.58 20.54
CA VAL A 760 -4.72 20.14 19.40
C VAL A 760 -4.32 20.95 18.16
N ARG A 761 -4.28 20.16 17.01
CA ARG A 761 -4.01 20.84 15.71
C ARG A 761 -5.32 21.03 14.93
N LEU A 762 -5.40 22.25 14.44
CA LEU A 762 -6.64 22.51 13.65
C LEU A 762 -6.29 22.72 12.18
N SER A 763 -7.20 22.03 11.39
CA SER A 763 -7.01 22.15 9.93
C SER A 763 -8.36 22.02 9.23
N PRO A 764 -8.42 22.73 8.05
CA PRO A 764 -9.67 22.58 7.27
C PRO A 764 -9.85 21.15 6.75
N ASP A 765 -8.84 20.35 6.79
CA ASP A 765 -8.91 18.98 6.22
C ASP A 765 -9.52 18.02 7.24
N ILE A 766 -9.84 18.55 8.36
CA ILE A 766 -10.52 17.66 9.32
C ILE A 766 -12.03 17.67 9.03
N PRO A 767 -12.67 16.61 8.40
CA PRO A 767 -14.00 16.58 7.75
C PRO A 767 -15.13 16.92 8.75
N GLU A 768 -14.94 16.76 10.08
CA GLU A 768 -16.11 16.88 10.98
C GLU A 768 -16.01 18.15 11.82
N LEU A 769 -15.13 18.95 11.48
CA LEU A 769 -14.99 20.20 12.26
C LEU A 769 -15.26 21.41 11.34
N ASP A 770 -16.26 22.27 11.76
CA ASP A 770 -16.53 23.51 11.02
C ASP A 770 -15.72 24.69 11.61
N LEU A 771 -14.71 25.01 10.79
CA LEU A 771 -13.76 26.01 11.37
C LEU A 771 -14.29 27.43 11.15
N ALA A 772 -15.48 27.52 10.46
CA ALA A 772 -16.12 28.85 10.33
C ALA A 772 -16.84 29.25 11.62
N LYS A 773 -17.05 28.26 12.47
CA LYS A 773 -17.70 28.55 13.77
C LYS A 773 -16.67 28.36 14.91
N THR A 774 -17.09 28.94 16.08
CA THR A 774 -16.19 28.75 17.24
C THR A 774 -16.10 27.26 17.62
N VAL A 775 -14.81 26.82 17.71
CA VAL A 775 -14.59 25.41 18.14
C VAL A 775 -14.41 25.36 19.67
N VAL A 776 -15.07 24.40 20.23
CA VAL A 776 -14.92 24.24 21.69
C VAL A 776 -14.05 23.02 21.99
N VAL A 777 -12.98 23.31 22.75
CA VAL A 777 -12.12 22.18 23.14
C VAL A 777 -12.37 21.87 24.62
N ILE A 778 -12.73 20.59 24.83
CA ILE A 778 -13.13 20.20 26.21
C ILE A 778 -12.22 19.05 26.65
N ARG A 779 -11.44 19.41 27.77
CA ARG A 779 -10.66 18.32 28.40
C ARG A 779 -11.25 17.99 29.78
N SER A 780 -11.40 16.69 29.97
CA SER A 780 -12.05 16.29 31.23
C SER A 780 -11.31 16.89 32.43
N GLY A 781 -12.07 17.57 33.27
CA GLY A 781 -11.44 18.11 34.51
C GLY A 781 -10.99 19.56 34.32
N ASN A 782 -11.09 20.06 33.08
CA ASN A 782 -10.70 21.47 32.81
C ASN A 782 -11.89 22.25 32.26
N ARG A 783 -11.74 23.61 32.41
CA ARG A 783 -12.80 24.46 31.82
C ARG A 783 -12.70 24.45 30.28
N PRO A 784 -13.90 24.38 29.66
CA PRO A 784 -13.90 24.38 28.18
C PRO A 784 -13.25 25.67 27.62
N GLN A 785 -12.47 25.44 26.54
CA GLN A 785 -11.84 26.58 25.84
C GLN A 785 -12.57 26.88 24.52
N GLN A 786 -12.94 28.09 24.37
CA GLN A 786 -13.55 28.50 23.08
C GLN A 786 -12.47 29.07 22.15
N ILE A 787 -12.47 28.44 21.03
CA ILE A 787 -11.34 28.80 20.14
C ILE A 787 -11.91 29.26 18.79
N ASP A 788 -11.46 30.46 18.43
CA ASP A 788 -11.77 30.90 17.04
C ASP A 788 -10.60 30.57 16.11
N TYR A 789 -11.00 29.97 15.02
CA TYR A 789 -9.94 29.52 14.09
C TYR A 789 -9.25 30.73 13.43
N GLN A 790 -7.88 30.77 13.77
CA GLN A 790 -7.04 31.81 13.14
C GLN A 790 -5.74 31.16 12.63
N PRO A 791 -5.76 30.87 11.36
CA PRO A 791 -4.56 30.21 10.82
C PRO A 791 -3.29 31.03 11.10
N SER A 792 -2.26 30.29 11.50
CA SER A 792 -0.96 30.92 11.84
C SER A 792 0.16 30.36 10.95
N LEU A 793 0.87 31.40 10.34
CA LEU A 793 2.00 30.97 9.49
C LEU A 793 3.05 30.21 10.33
N LEU A 794 3.28 30.62 11.54
CA LEU A 794 4.28 29.94 12.40
C LEU A 794 3.89 28.48 12.65
N ASP A 795 2.65 28.31 13.03
CA ASP A 795 2.21 26.92 13.31
C ASP A 795 2.28 26.05 12.05
N LEU A 796 1.89 26.64 10.92
CA LEU A 796 1.96 25.88 9.65
C LEU A 796 3.41 25.48 9.35
N LEU A 797 4.34 26.44 9.48
CA LEU A 797 5.74 26.16 9.08
C LEU A 797 6.40 25.21 10.08
N GLU A 798 6.11 25.36 11.40
CA GLU A 798 6.73 24.44 12.37
C GLU A 798 6.15 23.03 12.25
N ASP A 799 4.88 23.05 11.98
CA ASP A 799 4.31 21.70 11.74
C ASP A 799 4.97 21.02 10.54
N PHE A 800 5.10 21.78 9.42
CA PHE A 800 5.72 21.15 8.24
C PHE A 800 7.18 20.77 8.52
N ARG A 801 7.92 21.50 9.30
CA ARG A 801 9.32 21.16 9.61
C ARG A 801 9.39 19.88 10.44
N GLU A 802 8.42 19.69 11.29
CA GLU A 802 8.46 18.52 12.18
C GLU A 802 8.02 17.25 11.44
N ARG A 803 7.07 17.44 10.55
CA ARG A 803 6.46 16.19 10.00
C ARG A 803 6.84 16.03 8.53
N ARG A 804 7.17 17.15 7.89
CA ARG A 804 7.46 17.17 6.43
C ARG A 804 6.36 16.46 5.63
N ASP A 805 5.13 16.74 6.11
CA ASP A 805 3.96 16.15 5.41
C ASP A 805 3.46 17.13 4.33
N ARG A 806 3.35 16.62 3.09
CA ARG A 806 2.98 17.52 1.97
C ARG A 806 1.50 17.34 1.62
N SER A 807 0.88 16.49 2.39
CA SER A 807 -0.54 16.23 2.03
C SER A 807 -1.46 16.79 3.12
N ARG A 808 -0.94 16.85 4.32
CA ARG A 808 -1.82 17.31 5.41
C ARG A 808 -1.10 18.43 6.19
N PHE A 809 -1.86 19.61 6.21
CA PHE A 809 -1.23 20.76 6.91
C PHE A 809 -2.13 21.18 8.09
N TYR A 810 -1.43 21.60 9.07
CA TYR A 810 -2.18 22.18 10.22
C TYR A 810 -1.84 23.66 10.35
N PHE A 811 -2.95 24.36 10.61
CA PHE A 811 -2.79 25.83 10.44
C PHE A 811 -2.83 26.51 11.80
N MET A 812 -3.22 25.68 12.81
CA MET A 812 -3.33 26.33 14.14
C MET A 812 -3.09 25.28 15.22
N LYS A 813 -2.28 25.72 16.17
CA LYS A 813 -1.98 24.84 17.33
C LYS A 813 -2.58 25.46 18.61
N VAL A 814 -3.33 24.53 19.33
CA VAL A 814 -4.01 25.04 20.54
C VAL A 814 -3.54 24.20 21.74
N ALA A 815 -2.98 24.89 22.71
CA ALA A 815 -2.52 24.15 23.91
C ALA A 815 -3.73 23.70 24.75
N ILE A 816 -3.58 22.45 25.25
CA ILE A 816 -4.67 21.89 26.07
C ILE A 816 -4.29 22.09 27.54
N GLY A 817 -4.87 23.20 28.21
CA GLY A 817 -4.63 23.60 29.63
C GLY A 817 -4.42 22.38 30.53
N GLY A 818 -3.11 22.22 31.24
CA GLY A 818 -2.88 21.24 32.33
C GLY A 818 -3.89 21.41 33.47
#